data_AF-A0A8D2EN31-F1
#
_entry.id   AF-A0A8D2EN31-F1
#
_cell.length_a   1.000
_cell.length_b   1.000
_cell.length_c   1.000
_cell.angle_alpha   90.00
_cell.angle_beta   90.00
_cell.angle_gamma   90.00
#
_symmetry.space_group_name_H-M   'P 1'
#
loop_
_entity.id
_entity.type
_entity.pdbx_description
1 polymer ?
#
loop_
_entity_poly.entity_id
_entity_poly.type
_entity_poly.pdbx_seq_one_letter_code
_entity_poly.pdbx_strand_id
1 'polypeptide(L)'
;MSEGGEPGSGLLASSPLLEDAPQRLRWQAHLEFTHNHDVGDLTWDKIAVSLPRSEKLRSLVLAGIPHGMRPQLWMRLSGALQKKRNSELSYREIVKNSSNDETLAAKQIEKDLLRTMPSNACFASMGSIGVPRLRRVLRALAWLYPEIGYCQGTGMVAACLLLFLEEEDTFWMMCAIIEDLLPASYFSTTLLGVQTDQRVLRHLIVQYLPRLDKLLQEHDIELSLITLHWFLTAFASVVDIKLLLRIWDLFFYEGSRVLFQLTLGMLHLKEEELIQSENSASIFNTLSDIPSQMEDAELLLGVAMRLAGSLTDVAVETQRRKHLAYLIADQGQLLGTGTLTNLSQVVRRRTQRRKSTITALLFGEDDLEALKAKNIKQTELVADLREAILRVARHFQCADPKNCSVELTPDYSMESHQRDHENYVACSRGHRRRAKALLDFERHDDDELGFRKNDIITIVSQKDEHCWVGELNGLRGWFPAKFVEVLDERSKEYSIAGDDSVTEGVTDLVRGTLCPALKALFEHGLKKPSLLGGACHPWLFIEEAAGREVERDFASVYSRLVLCKTFRLDEDGKVLTPEELLYRAVQSVNVSHDAVHAQMDVKLRSLICVGLNEQVLHLWLEVLCSSLPTVEKWYQPWSFLRSPGWVQIKCELRVLCCFAFSLSQDWELPAKREAQQPLKEGVRDMLVKHHLFSWDVDG
;
A
#
# COMPACT_ATOMS: atom_id res chain seq x y z
N MET A 1 -28.44 42.58 25.91
CA MET A 1 -27.97 41.22 26.23
C MET A 1 -26.90 40.91 25.21
N SER A 2 -25.67 40.79 25.71
CA SER A 2 -24.46 40.56 24.93
C SER A 2 -24.33 39.06 24.72
N GLU A 3 -24.33 38.58 23.47
CA GLU A 3 -23.86 37.24 23.15
C GLU A 3 -22.50 37.37 22.46
N GLY A 4 -21.48 36.81 23.12
CA GLY A 4 -20.10 36.83 22.70
C GLY A 4 -19.90 36.04 21.40
N GLY A 5 -19.27 36.70 20.43
CA GLY A 5 -18.75 36.04 19.24
C GLY A 5 -17.56 35.15 19.62
N GLU A 6 -17.55 33.93 19.11
CA GLU A 6 -16.40 33.02 19.18
C GLU A 6 -15.17 33.62 18.46
N PRO A 7 -13.95 33.43 19.00
CA PRO A 7 -12.71 33.91 18.40
C PRO A 7 -12.28 32.97 17.26
N GLY A 8 -12.85 33.18 16.08
CA GLY A 8 -12.44 32.45 14.86
C GLY A 8 -12.95 33.07 13.54
N SER A 9 -13.71 34.15 13.62
CA SER A 9 -14.48 34.73 12.50
C SER A 9 -13.73 35.78 11.66
N GLY A 10 -12.45 36.05 11.93
CA GLY A 10 -11.71 37.17 11.32
C GLY A 10 -10.83 36.86 10.10
N LEU A 11 -10.41 35.61 9.88
CA LEU A 11 -9.28 35.26 8.98
C LEU A 11 -9.53 35.41 7.46
N LEU A 12 -10.74 35.77 7.03
CA LEU A 12 -11.09 35.91 5.60
C LEU A 12 -11.95 37.14 5.27
N ALA A 13 -12.26 37.99 6.26
CA ALA A 13 -13.00 39.24 6.03
C ALA A 13 -12.01 40.37 5.68
N SER A 14 -11.24 40.24 4.60
CA SER A 14 -10.25 41.25 4.22
C SER A 14 -10.69 42.09 3.02
N SER A 15 -10.43 43.40 3.11
CA SER A 15 -10.64 44.41 2.07
C SER A 15 -10.15 43.93 0.69
N PRO A 16 -10.74 44.39 -0.43
CA PRO A 16 -10.42 43.91 -1.77
C PRO A 16 -8.91 43.87 -2.02
N LEU A 17 -8.43 42.79 -2.61
CA LEU A 17 -7.05 42.61 -3.06
C LEU A 17 -6.77 43.60 -4.21
N LEU A 18 -6.48 44.85 -3.87
CA LEU A 18 -6.11 45.88 -4.83
C LEU A 18 -4.72 45.60 -5.39
N GLU A 19 -4.61 45.56 -6.72
CA GLU A 19 -3.32 45.39 -7.40
C GLU A 19 -2.54 46.71 -7.43
N ASP A 20 -1.24 46.64 -7.12
CA ASP A 20 -0.33 47.77 -7.33
C ASP A 20 0.07 47.87 -8.82
N ALA A 21 -0.50 48.84 -9.53
CA ALA A 21 -0.26 49.06 -10.96
C ALA A 21 1.23 49.25 -11.32
N PRO A 22 2.02 50.07 -10.58
CA PRO A 22 3.48 50.12 -10.71
C PRO A 22 4.18 48.76 -10.64
N GLN A 23 3.83 47.91 -9.68
CA GLN A 23 4.42 46.58 -9.56
C GLN A 23 4.04 45.68 -10.75
N ARG A 24 2.79 45.74 -11.22
CA ARG A 24 2.35 45.03 -12.42
C ARG A 24 3.14 45.42 -13.66
N LEU A 25 3.37 46.72 -13.86
CA LEU A 25 4.17 47.23 -14.97
C LEU A 25 5.63 46.73 -14.92
N ARG A 26 6.23 46.65 -13.72
CA ARG A 26 7.59 46.09 -13.55
C ARG A 26 7.66 44.63 -13.97
N TRP A 27 6.64 43.84 -13.64
CA TRP A 27 6.54 42.44 -14.05
C TRP A 27 6.34 42.29 -15.55
N GLN A 28 5.43 43.08 -16.15
CA GLN A 28 5.20 43.09 -17.60
C GLN A 28 6.48 43.44 -18.36
N ALA A 29 7.13 44.55 -18.00
CA ALA A 29 8.39 44.97 -18.62
C ALA A 29 9.49 43.91 -18.51
N HIS A 30 9.59 43.22 -17.36
CA HIS A 30 10.56 42.14 -17.19
C HIS A 30 10.26 40.96 -18.12
N LEU A 31 9.00 40.51 -18.19
CA LEU A 31 8.59 39.39 -19.04
C LEU A 31 8.73 39.72 -20.53
N GLU A 32 8.36 40.93 -20.94
CA GLU A 32 8.54 41.42 -22.32
C GLU A 32 10.01 41.44 -22.71
N PHE A 33 10.86 42.04 -21.87
CA PHE A 33 12.29 42.11 -22.14
C PHE A 33 12.96 40.73 -22.23
N THR A 34 12.50 39.76 -21.45
CA THR A 34 13.13 38.43 -21.36
C THR A 34 12.57 37.40 -22.33
N HIS A 35 11.33 37.56 -22.80
CA HIS A 35 10.65 36.52 -23.58
C HIS A 35 9.99 37.03 -24.87
N ASN A 36 9.86 38.34 -25.08
CA ASN A 36 9.26 38.86 -26.31
C ASN A 36 10.35 39.07 -27.38
N HIS A 37 10.56 38.04 -28.21
CA HIS A 37 11.53 38.09 -29.32
C HIS A 37 10.88 38.40 -30.68
N ASP A 38 9.54 38.47 -30.75
CA ASP A 38 8.76 38.67 -31.97
C ASP A 38 7.91 39.95 -31.92
N VAL A 39 7.53 40.47 -33.09
CA VAL A 39 6.65 41.65 -33.21
C VAL A 39 5.20 41.24 -32.85
N GLY A 40 4.70 41.74 -31.72
CA GLY A 40 3.29 41.59 -31.30
C GLY A 40 3.10 41.62 -29.79
N ASP A 41 1.84 41.54 -29.35
CA ASP A 41 1.50 41.54 -27.92
C ASP A 41 2.04 40.30 -27.20
N LEU A 42 2.52 40.49 -25.97
CA LEU A 42 2.99 39.41 -25.12
C LEU A 42 1.80 38.64 -24.54
N THR A 43 1.76 37.33 -24.81
CA THR A 43 0.74 36.41 -24.29
C THR A 43 1.40 35.29 -23.48
N TRP A 44 0.65 34.64 -22.59
CA TRP A 44 1.20 33.62 -21.69
C TRP A 44 1.73 32.39 -22.40
N ASP A 45 1.25 32.08 -23.61
CA ASP A 45 1.76 31.00 -24.46
C ASP A 45 3.17 31.25 -25.00
N LYS A 46 3.58 32.53 -25.15
CA LYS A 46 4.92 32.94 -25.57
C LYS A 46 5.94 32.93 -24.43
N ILE A 47 5.48 32.96 -23.18
CA ILE A 47 6.35 32.89 -22.00
C ILE A 47 6.74 31.44 -21.74
N ALA A 48 8.04 31.20 -21.55
CA ALA A 48 8.61 29.89 -21.32
C ALA A 48 7.94 29.13 -20.16
N VAL A 49 7.99 27.80 -20.22
CA VAL A 49 7.39 26.90 -19.23
C VAL A 49 8.04 27.05 -17.86
N SER A 50 9.33 27.33 -17.84
CA SER A 50 10.11 27.60 -16.64
C SER A 50 10.80 28.95 -16.81
N LEU A 51 10.85 29.74 -15.73
CA LEU A 51 11.53 31.03 -15.73
C LEU A 51 12.95 30.85 -15.20
N PRO A 52 14.00 31.23 -15.97
CA PRO A 52 15.38 31.11 -15.52
C PRO A 52 15.61 31.98 -14.28
N ARG A 53 16.31 31.41 -13.30
CA ARG A 53 16.61 32.11 -12.05
C ARG A 53 17.59 33.25 -12.32
N SER A 54 17.23 34.44 -11.85
CA SER A 54 18.08 35.64 -11.92
C SER A 54 17.87 36.49 -10.67
N GLU A 55 18.85 37.33 -10.33
CA GLU A 55 18.70 38.29 -9.24
C GLU A 55 17.52 39.24 -9.48
N LYS A 56 17.28 39.62 -10.75
CA LYS A 56 16.15 40.47 -11.11
C LYS A 56 14.82 39.79 -10.83
N LEU A 57 14.63 38.54 -11.28
CA LEU A 57 13.43 37.77 -11.00
C LEU A 57 13.24 37.60 -9.49
N ARG A 58 14.31 37.27 -8.75
CA ARG A 58 14.28 37.18 -7.28
C ARG A 58 13.81 38.48 -6.65
N SER A 59 14.33 39.63 -7.08
CA SER A 59 13.93 40.94 -6.56
C SER A 59 12.45 41.26 -6.83
N LEU A 60 11.91 40.81 -7.97
CA LEU A 60 10.50 41.00 -8.33
C LEU A 60 9.59 40.12 -7.46
N VAL A 61 9.97 38.86 -7.23
CA VAL A 61 9.22 37.96 -6.33
C VAL A 61 9.26 38.48 -4.89
N LEU A 62 10.42 38.95 -4.42
CA LEU A 62 10.58 39.57 -3.10
C LEU A 62 9.70 40.81 -2.95
N ALA A 63 9.61 41.66 -3.98
CA ALA A 63 8.70 42.81 -3.97
C ALA A 63 7.21 42.38 -4.03
N GLY A 64 6.93 41.26 -4.71
CA GLY A 64 5.64 40.60 -4.77
C GLY A 64 5.04 40.44 -6.14
N ILE A 65 4.18 39.42 -6.26
CA ILE A 65 3.53 39.07 -7.51
C ILE A 65 2.13 39.72 -7.57
N PRO A 66 1.80 40.49 -8.62
CA PRO A 66 0.45 41.00 -8.82
C PRO A 66 -0.59 39.88 -8.83
N HIS A 67 -1.73 40.11 -8.19
CA HIS A 67 -2.74 39.08 -7.94
C HIS A 67 -3.17 38.33 -9.20
N GLY A 68 -3.52 39.02 -10.28
CA GLY A 68 -3.95 38.43 -11.55
C GLY A 68 -2.83 37.75 -12.35
N MET A 69 -1.56 37.89 -11.94
CA MET A 69 -0.44 37.20 -12.58
C MET A 69 -0.06 35.90 -11.83
N ARG A 70 -0.50 35.73 -10.58
CA ARG A 70 -0.18 34.55 -9.76
C ARG A 70 -0.56 33.21 -10.41
N PRO A 71 -1.75 33.04 -11.02
CA PRO A 71 -2.11 31.73 -11.58
C PRO A 71 -1.10 31.23 -12.63
N GLN A 72 -0.56 32.15 -13.41
CA GLN A 72 0.40 31.84 -14.47
C GLN A 72 1.85 31.78 -13.98
N LEU A 73 2.22 32.63 -13.03
CA LEU A 73 3.57 32.68 -12.48
C LEU A 73 3.83 31.56 -11.48
N TRP A 74 2.92 31.28 -10.55
CA TRP A 74 3.08 30.18 -9.58
C TRP A 74 3.29 28.83 -10.28
N MET A 75 2.51 28.55 -11.33
CA MET A 75 2.66 27.34 -12.15
C MET A 75 4.07 27.21 -12.75
N ARG A 76 4.70 28.32 -13.14
CA ARG A 76 6.06 28.33 -13.73
C ARG A 76 7.16 28.29 -12.68
N LEU A 77 7.00 29.06 -11.60
CA LEU A 77 8.00 29.20 -10.54
C LEU A 77 8.16 27.88 -9.75
N SER A 78 7.05 27.18 -9.49
CA SER A 78 7.03 25.91 -8.76
C SER A 78 7.46 24.69 -9.60
N GLY A 79 7.50 24.83 -10.93
CA GLY A 79 7.69 23.69 -11.85
C GLY A 79 6.40 22.91 -12.18
N ALA A 80 5.25 23.26 -11.61
CA ALA A 80 3.98 22.58 -11.88
C ALA A 80 3.56 22.60 -13.36
N LEU A 81 3.81 23.69 -14.08
CA LEU A 81 3.52 23.79 -15.52
C LEU A 81 4.36 22.81 -16.33
N GLN A 82 5.62 22.63 -15.93
CA GLN A 82 6.51 21.66 -16.55
C GLN A 82 6.01 20.24 -16.29
N LYS A 83 5.61 19.92 -15.05
CA LYS A 83 5.00 18.62 -14.72
C LYS A 83 3.71 18.37 -15.52
N LYS A 84 2.85 19.38 -15.63
CA LYS A 84 1.62 19.32 -16.44
C LYS A 84 1.91 18.99 -17.90
N ARG A 85 2.86 19.69 -18.52
CA ARG A 85 3.22 19.49 -19.94
C ARG A 85 3.94 18.17 -20.20
N ASN A 86 4.77 17.72 -19.26
CA ASN A 86 5.55 16.49 -19.39
C ASN A 86 4.79 15.23 -18.95
N SER A 87 3.59 15.37 -18.35
CA SER A 87 2.83 14.22 -17.88
C SER A 87 2.28 13.40 -19.04
N GLU A 88 2.51 12.09 -19.00
CA GLU A 88 1.93 11.14 -19.96
C GLU A 88 0.42 10.90 -19.72
N LEU A 89 -0.05 11.23 -18.51
CA LEU A 89 -1.45 11.13 -18.10
C LEU A 89 -2.06 12.52 -17.98
N SER A 90 -3.20 12.72 -18.62
CA SER A 90 -4.01 13.92 -18.43
C SER A 90 -4.71 13.90 -17.07
N TYR A 91 -4.96 15.06 -16.49
CA TYR A 91 -5.72 15.16 -15.24
C TYR A 91 -7.10 14.49 -15.35
N ARG A 92 -7.76 14.60 -16.51
CA ARG A 92 -9.05 13.94 -16.77
C ARG A 92 -8.97 12.42 -16.67
N GLU A 93 -7.89 11.80 -17.17
CA GLU A 93 -7.66 10.36 -17.04
C GLU A 93 -7.41 9.96 -15.59
N ILE A 94 -6.65 10.77 -14.84
CA ILE A 94 -6.38 10.53 -13.42
C ILE A 94 -7.67 10.57 -12.61
N VAL A 95 -8.51 11.60 -12.78
CA VAL A 95 -9.82 11.73 -12.11
C VAL A 95 -10.72 10.55 -12.44
N LYS A 96 -10.74 10.09 -13.70
CA LYS A 96 -11.53 8.92 -14.09
C LYS A 96 -11.05 7.66 -13.38
N ASN A 97 -9.74 7.48 -13.23
CA ASN A 97 -9.17 6.29 -12.60
C ASN A 97 -9.24 6.32 -11.07
N SER A 98 -9.43 7.50 -10.46
CA SER A 98 -9.52 7.70 -9.01
C SER A 98 -10.96 7.65 -8.47
N SER A 99 -11.93 7.21 -9.27
CA SER A 99 -13.36 7.24 -8.91
C SER A 99 -13.81 6.12 -7.96
N ASN A 100 -12.91 5.29 -7.45
CA ASN A 100 -13.29 4.20 -6.54
C ASN A 100 -13.56 4.73 -5.12
N ASP A 101 -14.85 4.72 -4.73
CA ASP A 101 -15.35 5.19 -3.44
C ASP A 101 -15.04 4.26 -2.26
N GLU A 102 -14.62 3.01 -2.50
CA GLU A 102 -14.42 2.03 -1.44
C GLU A 102 -13.10 2.20 -0.68
N THR A 103 -12.16 2.99 -1.23
CA THR A 103 -10.84 3.19 -0.64
C THR A 103 -10.90 3.92 0.71
N LEU A 104 -9.99 3.58 1.63
CA LEU A 104 -9.89 4.25 2.93
C LEU A 104 -9.68 5.77 2.79
N ALA A 105 -8.81 6.18 1.84
CA ALA A 105 -8.55 7.58 1.54
C ALA A 105 -9.81 8.31 1.06
N ALA A 106 -10.64 7.70 0.19
CA ALA A 106 -11.90 8.31 -0.25
C ALA A 106 -12.85 8.57 0.93
N LYS A 107 -12.98 7.61 1.86
CA LYS A 107 -13.82 7.76 3.07
C LYS A 107 -13.32 8.87 4.00
N GLN A 108 -12.00 9.03 4.14
CA GLN A 108 -11.41 10.12 4.94
C GLN A 108 -11.61 11.49 4.28
N ILE A 109 -11.38 11.57 2.96
CA ILE A 109 -11.60 12.80 2.18
C ILE A 109 -13.03 13.29 2.38
N GLU A 110 -14.05 12.44 2.22
CA GLU A 110 -15.46 12.87 2.37
C GLU A 110 -15.76 13.48 3.74
N LYS A 111 -15.15 12.95 4.82
CA LYS A 111 -15.34 13.49 6.18
C LYS A 111 -14.70 14.86 6.36
N ASP A 112 -13.62 15.16 5.65
CA ASP A 112 -12.85 16.38 5.80
C ASP A 112 -13.30 17.51 4.87
N LEU A 113 -14.01 17.21 3.79
CA LEU A 113 -14.43 18.21 2.79
C LEU A 113 -15.17 19.40 3.41
N LEU A 114 -16.14 19.18 4.29
CA LEU A 114 -16.90 20.26 4.94
C LEU A 114 -16.18 20.90 6.13
N ARG A 115 -15.13 20.24 6.65
CA ARG A 115 -14.29 20.80 7.71
C ARG A 115 -13.16 21.66 7.15
N THR A 116 -12.95 21.62 5.83
CA THR A 116 -11.92 22.40 5.14
C THR A 116 -12.49 23.75 4.71
N MET A 117 -12.04 24.83 5.37
CA MET A 117 -12.57 26.19 5.18
C MET A 117 -14.11 26.30 5.29
N PRO A 118 -14.70 25.88 6.42
CA PRO A 118 -16.16 25.84 6.59
C PRO A 118 -16.81 27.22 6.48
N SER A 119 -16.07 28.30 6.77
CA SER A 119 -16.54 29.68 6.70
C SER A 119 -16.41 30.31 5.30
N ASN A 120 -15.73 29.65 4.35
CA ASN A 120 -15.53 30.19 3.00
C ASN A 120 -16.71 29.82 2.09
N ALA A 121 -17.26 30.80 1.36
CA ALA A 121 -18.41 30.59 0.48
C ALA A 121 -18.23 29.45 -0.55
N CYS A 122 -17.00 29.22 -1.02
CA CYS A 122 -16.69 28.15 -1.98
C CYS A 122 -16.75 26.74 -1.36
N PHE A 123 -16.67 26.61 -0.04
CA PHE A 123 -16.54 25.32 0.66
C PHE A 123 -17.55 25.11 1.81
N ALA A 124 -18.35 26.13 2.15
CA ALA A 124 -19.23 26.14 3.31
C ALA A 124 -20.35 25.07 3.30
N SER A 125 -20.72 24.54 2.13
CA SER A 125 -21.79 23.54 2.01
C SER A 125 -21.46 22.49 0.95
N MET A 126 -22.09 21.31 1.01
CA MET A 126 -21.89 20.27 -0.01
C MET A 126 -22.29 20.71 -1.43
N GLY A 127 -23.16 21.71 -1.55
CA GLY A 127 -23.55 22.30 -2.83
C GLY A 127 -22.63 23.43 -3.31
N SER A 128 -21.68 23.87 -2.48
CA SER A 128 -20.75 24.94 -2.85
C SER A 128 -19.80 24.47 -3.97
N ILE A 129 -19.50 25.36 -4.91
CA ILE A 129 -18.77 25.03 -6.15
C ILE A 129 -17.37 24.44 -5.91
N GLY A 130 -16.72 24.79 -4.80
CA GLY A 130 -15.37 24.33 -4.45
C GLY A 130 -15.32 22.90 -3.93
N VAL A 131 -16.35 22.43 -3.21
CA VAL A 131 -16.38 21.08 -2.61
C VAL A 131 -16.20 19.95 -3.63
N PRO A 132 -16.94 19.88 -4.76
CA PRO A 132 -16.75 18.83 -5.74
C PRO A 132 -15.39 18.92 -6.47
N ARG A 133 -14.85 20.13 -6.64
CA ARG A 133 -13.51 20.35 -7.23
C ARG A 133 -12.42 19.82 -6.28
N LEU A 134 -12.51 20.18 -5.00
CA LEU A 134 -11.61 19.71 -3.94
C LEU A 134 -11.62 18.19 -3.82
N ARG A 135 -12.81 17.57 -3.82
CA ARG A 135 -12.97 16.11 -3.82
C ARG A 135 -12.18 15.45 -4.96
N ARG A 136 -12.32 15.94 -6.19
CA ARG A 136 -11.63 15.37 -7.37
C ARG A 136 -10.12 15.52 -7.27
N VAL A 137 -9.64 16.70 -6.86
CA VAL A 137 -8.20 16.94 -6.66
C VAL A 137 -7.64 16.00 -5.60
N LEU A 138 -8.24 15.91 -4.42
CA LEU A 138 -7.73 15.07 -3.32
C LEU A 138 -7.77 13.58 -3.65
N ARG A 139 -8.83 13.09 -4.31
CA ARG A 139 -8.90 11.70 -4.77
C ARG A 139 -7.87 11.40 -5.85
N ALA A 140 -7.68 12.32 -6.79
CA ALA A 140 -6.64 12.20 -7.81
C ALA A 140 -5.24 12.11 -7.19
N LEU A 141 -4.95 12.92 -6.16
CA LEU A 141 -3.68 12.89 -5.44
C LEU A 141 -3.50 11.56 -4.68
N ALA A 142 -4.49 11.13 -3.91
CA ALA A 142 -4.44 9.86 -3.16
C ALA A 142 -4.28 8.65 -4.09
N TRP A 143 -4.89 8.70 -5.29
CA TRP A 143 -4.72 7.67 -6.31
C TRP A 143 -3.33 7.71 -6.96
N LEU A 144 -2.78 8.91 -7.18
CA LEU A 144 -1.48 9.10 -7.82
C LEU A 144 -0.32 8.74 -6.88
N TYR A 145 -0.50 8.93 -5.56
CA TYR A 145 0.48 8.62 -4.51
C TYR A 145 -0.10 7.64 -3.47
N PRO A 146 -0.24 6.34 -3.78
CA PRO A 146 -0.87 5.36 -2.89
C PRO A 146 -0.21 5.24 -1.52
N GLU A 147 1.13 5.35 -1.46
CA GLU A 147 1.93 5.28 -0.23
C GLU A 147 1.71 6.51 0.68
N ILE A 148 1.34 7.65 0.09
CA ILE A 148 1.00 8.86 0.85
C ILE A 148 -0.46 8.76 1.32
N GLY A 149 -1.35 8.32 0.43
CA GLY A 149 -2.78 8.24 0.70
C GLY A 149 -3.39 9.63 0.87
N TYR A 150 -4.12 9.84 1.97
CA TYR A 150 -4.67 11.14 2.35
C TYR A 150 -4.30 11.46 3.80
N CYS A 151 -3.74 12.65 4.01
CA CYS A 151 -3.40 13.18 5.32
C CYS A 151 -4.19 14.45 5.61
N GLN A 152 -4.62 14.59 6.86
CA GLN A 152 -5.31 15.78 7.36
C GLN A 152 -4.36 16.99 7.27
N GLY A 153 -4.68 17.94 6.41
CA GLY A 153 -3.83 19.10 6.10
C GLY A 153 -3.65 19.30 4.60
N THR A 154 -3.56 18.21 3.83
CA THR A 154 -3.51 18.27 2.35
C THR A 154 -4.75 18.95 1.77
N GLY A 155 -5.91 18.69 2.38
CA GLY A 155 -7.19 19.34 2.04
C GLY A 155 -7.12 20.86 2.10
N MET A 156 -6.53 21.42 3.15
CA MET A 156 -6.43 22.86 3.34
C MET A 156 -5.58 23.52 2.25
N VAL A 157 -4.40 22.98 1.96
CA VAL A 157 -3.51 23.53 0.91
C VAL A 157 -4.20 23.50 -0.45
N ALA A 158 -4.80 22.36 -0.82
CA ALA A 158 -5.51 22.22 -2.08
C ALA A 158 -6.72 23.16 -2.18
N ALA A 159 -7.49 23.31 -1.09
CA ALA A 159 -8.65 24.19 -1.07
C ALA A 159 -8.24 25.67 -1.20
N CYS A 160 -7.16 26.09 -0.53
CA CYS A 160 -6.63 27.46 -0.67
C CYS A 160 -6.11 27.73 -2.09
N LEU A 161 -5.43 26.76 -2.72
CA LEU A 161 -5.01 26.87 -4.12
C LEU A 161 -6.22 26.99 -5.09
N LEU A 162 -7.31 26.26 -4.83
CA LEU A 162 -8.53 26.31 -5.64
C LEU A 162 -9.23 27.67 -5.63
N LEU A 163 -8.93 28.55 -4.67
CA LEU A 163 -9.44 29.92 -4.64
C LEU A 163 -8.79 30.80 -5.74
N PHE A 164 -7.62 30.42 -6.24
CA PHE A 164 -6.84 31.21 -7.20
C PHE A 164 -6.57 30.51 -8.52
N LEU A 165 -6.68 29.18 -8.54
CA LEU A 165 -6.31 28.35 -9.68
C LEU A 165 -7.49 27.55 -10.23
N GLU A 166 -7.38 27.21 -11.51
CA GLU A 166 -8.24 26.20 -12.11
C GLU A 166 -7.95 24.82 -11.50
N GLU A 167 -8.95 23.93 -11.53
CA GLU A 167 -8.91 22.65 -10.81
C GLU A 167 -7.71 21.78 -11.20
N GLU A 168 -7.44 21.67 -12.49
CA GLU A 168 -6.30 20.92 -13.00
C GLU A 168 -4.97 21.56 -12.59
N ASP A 169 -4.88 22.88 -12.61
CA ASP A 169 -3.67 23.59 -12.23
C ASP A 169 -3.41 23.46 -10.72
N THR A 170 -4.46 23.48 -9.88
CA THR A 170 -4.36 23.14 -8.46
C THR A 170 -3.79 21.73 -8.26
N PHE A 171 -4.26 20.74 -9.02
CA PHE A 171 -3.73 19.38 -8.94
C PHE A 171 -2.22 19.33 -9.26
N TRP A 172 -1.78 19.97 -10.34
CA TRP A 172 -0.36 19.99 -10.71
C TRP A 172 0.50 20.80 -9.75
N MET A 173 -0.03 21.88 -9.18
CA MET A 173 0.62 22.61 -8.08
C MET A 173 0.82 21.70 -6.87
N MET A 174 -0.19 20.92 -6.49
CA MET A 174 -0.06 19.96 -5.40
C MET A 174 0.98 18.87 -5.72
N CYS A 175 1.07 18.39 -6.96
CA CYS A 175 2.15 17.49 -7.37
C CYS A 175 3.54 18.13 -7.21
N ALA A 176 3.72 19.41 -7.56
CA ALA A 176 4.98 20.13 -7.34
C ALA A 176 5.30 20.30 -5.84
N ILE A 177 4.29 20.61 -5.03
CA ILE A 177 4.44 20.73 -3.57
C ILE A 177 4.91 19.40 -2.96
N ILE A 178 4.28 18.29 -3.35
CA ILE A 178 4.55 16.96 -2.82
C ILE A 178 5.90 16.41 -3.29
N GLU A 179 6.24 16.57 -4.58
CA GLU A 179 7.42 15.93 -5.17
C GLU A 179 8.70 16.77 -5.04
N ASP A 180 8.61 18.09 -5.13
CA ASP A 180 9.79 18.95 -5.33
C ASP A 180 10.01 19.97 -4.21
N LEU A 181 8.94 20.54 -3.63
CA LEU A 181 9.07 21.65 -2.68
C LEU A 181 9.21 21.20 -1.24
N LEU A 182 8.50 20.15 -0.84
CA LEU A 182 8.53 19.59 0.51
C LEU A 182 9.29 18.26 0.55
N PRO A 183 9.91 17.91 1.70
CA PRO A 183 10.51 16.60 1.91
C PRO A 183 9.53 15.44 1.64
N ALA A 184 10.07 14.28 1.24
CA ALA A 184 9.28 13.06 1.16
C ALA A 184 8.58 12.74 2.49
N SER A 185 7.46 12.02 2.42
CA SER A 185 6.68 11.65 3.60
C SER A 185 6.14 12.86 4.41
N TYR A 186 5.99 14.04 3.79
CA TYR A 186 5.39 15.21 4.45
C TYR A 186 3.90 15.03 4.75
N PHE A 187 3.18 14.47 3.77
CA PHE A 187 1.74 14.21 3.83
C PHE A 187 1.43 12.71 3.97
N SER A 188 2.42 11.87 4.30
CA SER A 188 2.16 10.45 4.54
C SER A 188 1.48 10.25 5.90
N THR A 189 0.99 9.05 6.15
CA THR A 189 0.43 8.65 7.46
C THR A 189 1.45 8.77 8.60
N THR A 190 2.74 8.59 8.32
CA THR A 190 3.82 8.68 9.32
C THR A 190 4.25 10.11 9.61
N LEU A 191 3.92 11.07 8.74
CA LEU A 191 4.31 12.48 8.87
C LEU A 191 5.83 12.70 9.08
N LEU A 192 6.68 11.76 8.65
CA LEU A 192 8.12 11.80 8.91
C LEU A 192 8.80 13.03 8.30
N GLY A 193 8.33 13.50 7.15
CA GLY A 193 8.86 14.70 6.50
C GLY A 193 8.65 15.95 7.33
N VAL A 194 7.42 16.18 7.82
CA VAL A 194 7.11 17.36 8.64
C VAL A 194 7.72 17.26 10.04
N GLN A 195 7.77 16.06 10.65
CA GLN A 195 8.45 15.85 11.93
C GLN A 195 9.95 16.15 11.84
N THR A 196 10.58 15.78 10.71
CA THR A 196 11.98 16.13 10.43
C THR A 196 12.13 17.65 10.40
N ASP A 197 11.26 18.36 9.70
CA ASP A 197 11.27 19.82 9.65
C ASP A 197 11.04 20.45 11.03
N GLN A 198 10.21 19.87 11.91
CA GLN A 198 10.07 20.35 13.29
C GLN A 198 11.40 20.26 14.06
N ARG A 199 12.15 19.16 13.91
CA ARG A 199 13.49 19.02 14.54
C ARG A 199 14.51 19.99 13.94
N VAL A 200 14.46 20.23 12.63
CA VAL A 200 15.29 21.25 11.96
C VAL A 200 14.96 22.65 12.49
N LEU A 201 13.68 23.00 12.61
CA LEU A 201 13.26 24.28 13.17
C LEU A 201 13.79 24.44 14.61
N ARG A 202 13.67 23.41 15.44
CA ARG A 202 14.22 23.41 16.80
C ARG A 202 15.72 23.71 16.81
N HIS A 203 16.48 23.08 15.90
CA HIS A 203 17.91 23.34 15.74
C HIS A 203 18.20 24.79 15.32
N LEU A 204 17.42 25.33 14.39
CA LEU A 204 17.57 26.72 13.94
C LEU A 204 17.22 27.72 15.04
N ILE A 205 16.23 27.44 15.89
CA ILE A 205 15.90 28.31 17.04
C ILE A 205 17.07 28.41 18.02
N VAL A 206 17.77 27.29 18.30
CA VAL A 206 18.99 27.32 19.13
C VAL A 206 20.05 28.25 18.54
N GLN A 207 20.18 28.29 17.21
CA GLN A 207 21.19 29.09 16.52
C GLN A 207 20.82 30.56 16.39
N TYR A 208 19.58 30.85 16.02
CA TYR A 208 19.14 32.20 15.65
C TYR A 208 18.39 32.92 16.77
N LEU A 209 17.75 32.20 17.70
CA LEU A 209 16.93 32.74 18.79
C LEU A 209 17.24 32.05 20.13
N PRO A 210 18.50 32.11 20.62
CA PRO A 210 18.93 31.37 21.82
C PRO A 210 18.23 31.82 23.12
N ARG A 211 17.75 33.08 23.20
CA ARG A 211 16.97 33.55 24.36
C ARG A 211 15.61 32.87 24.40
N LEU A 212 14.93 32.81 23.25
CA LEU A 212 13.68 32.07 23.12
C LEU A 212 13.87 30.56 23.36
N ASP A 213 14.95 29.96 22.85
CA ASP A 213 15.29 28.56 23.14
C ASP A 213 15.32 28.28 24.65
N LYS A 214 16.03 29.12 25.40
CA LYS A 214 16.15 28.99 26.85
C LYS A 214 14.78 29.11 27.54
N LEU A 215 13.96 30.09 27.13
CA LEU A 215 12.60 30.24 27.65
C LEU A 215 11.75 28.98 27.43
N LEU A 216 11.77 28.43 26.21
CA LEU A 216 11.02 27.21 25.88
C LEU A 216 11.48 26.01 26.72
N GLN A 217 12.78 25.87 27.00
CA GLN A 217 13.32 24.81 27.86
C GLN A 217 12.94 25.01 29.33
N GLU A 218 13.02 26.24 29.85
CA GLU A 218 12.68 26.56 31.25
C GLU A 218 11.20 26.28 31.56
N HIS A 219 10.33 26.51 30.58
CA HIS A 219 8.89 26.29 30.69
C HIS A 219 8.41 24.92 30.19
N ASP A 220 9.33 24.05 29.73
CA ASP A 220 9.07 22.73 29.13
C ASP A 220 8.01 22.78 27.99
N ILE A 221 8.15 23.77 27.11
CA ILE A 221 7.21 23.98 26.00
C ILE A 221 7.71 23.27 24.75
N GLU A 222 6.96 22.27 24.32
CA GLU A 222 7.20 21.60 23.04
C GLU A 222 6.59 22.40 21.88
N LEU A 223 7.42 23.21 21.22
CA LEU A 223 7.00 24.07 20.10
C LEU A 223 6.37 23.29 18.93
N SER A 224 6.74 22.02 18.75
CA SER A 224 6.22 21.16 17.68
C SER A 224 4.70 21.03 17.73
N LEU A 225 4.08 21.10 18.91
CA LEU A 225 2.62 21.05 19.11
C LEU A 225 1.89 22.22 18.45
N ILE A 226 2.59 23.33 18.23
CA ILE A 226 2.07 24.55 17.62
C ILE A 226 2.49 24.61 16.14
N THR A 227 3.79 24.46 15.87
CA THR A 227 4.36 24.74 14.55
C THR A 227 4.17 23.60 13.55
N LEU A 228 3.81 22.39 13.99
CA LEU A 228 3.55 21.27 13.08
C LEU A 228 2.45 21.59 12.08
N HIS A 229 1.35 22.19 12.52
CA HIS A 229 0.24 22.53 11.62
C HIS A 229 0.57 23.69 10.68
N TRP A 230 1.44 24.63 11.10
CA TRP A 230 1.91 25.73 10.27
C TRP A 230 2.68 25.19 9.05
N PHE A 231 3.59 24.25 9.29
CA PHE A 231 4.39 23.63 8.25
C PHE A 231 3.56 22.67 7.39
N LEU A 232 2.72 21.84 8.01
CA LEU A 232 1.87 20.87 7.29
C LEU A 232 0.95 21.54 6.27
N THR A 233 0.47 22.75 6.55
CA THR A 233 -0.39 23.51 5.64
C THR A 233 0.34 24.60 4.85
N ALA A 234 1.68 24.69 4.96
CA ALA A 234 2.46 25.79 4.41
C ALA A 234 1.83 27.18 4.71
N PHE A 235 1.44 27.35 5.98
CA PHE A 235 0.73 28.50 6.58
C PHE A 235 -0.73 28.70 6.17
N ALA A 236 -1.28 27.89 5.26
CA ALA A 236 -2.60 28.13 4.68
C ALA A 236 -3.77 28.16 5.68
N SER A 237 -3.64 27.52 6.84
CA SER A 237 -4.67 27.51 7.89
C SER A 237 -4.49 28.55 8.99
N VAL A 238 -3.35 29.26 9.04
CA VAL A 238 -2.99 30.05 10.23
C VAL A 238 -2.75 31.54 9.98
N VAL A 239 -2.46 31.97 8.75
CA VAL A 239 -2.29 33.39 8.41
C VAL A 239 -3.45 33.93 7.55
N ASP A 240 -3.64 35.24 7.56
CA ASP A 240 -4.55 35.91 6.61
C ASP A 240 -4.10 35.71 5.16
N ILE A 241 -5.07 35.71 4.25
CA ILE A 241 -4.84 35.46 2.83
C ILE A 241 -3.84 36.42 2.19
N LYS A 242 -3.80 37.70 2.58
CA LYS A 242 -2.85 38.67 2.02
C LYS A 242 -1.41 38.27 2.34
N LEU A 243 -1.17 37.87 3.58
CA LEU A 243 0.14 37.37 4.00
C LEU A 243 0.44 36.03 3.33
N LEU A 244 -0.53 35.10 3.30
CA LEU A 244 -0.36 33.79 2.65
C LEU A 244 0.12 33.92 1.21
N LEU A 245 -0.47 34.83 0.43
CA LEU A 245 -0.09 35.06 -0.96
C LEU A 245 1.38 35.50 -1.10
N ARG A 246 1.88 36.32 -0.18
CA ARG A 246 3.29 36.76 -0.17
C ARG A 246 4.23 35.63 0.23
N ILE A 247 3.83 34.83 1.23
CA ILE A 247 4.55 33.62 1.64
C ILE A 247 4.65 32.64 0.45
N TRP A 248 3.55 32.41 -0.25
CA TRP A 248 3.48 31.48 -1.38
C TRP A 248 4.22 31.96 -2.62
N ASP A 249 4.24 33.26 -2.90
CA ASP A 249 5.11 33.83 -3.95
C ASP A 249 6.57 33.40 -3.75
N LEU A 250 7.06 33.43 -2.50
CA LEU A 250 8.42 33.02 -2.14
C LEU A 250 8.57 31.51 -2.00
N PHE A 251 7.61 30.80 -1.45
CA PHE A 251 7.66 29.34 -1.32
C PHE A 251 7.73 28.65 -2.69
N PHE A 252 6.92 29.09 -3.66
CA PHE A 252 6.97 28.56 -5.01
C PHE A 252 8.22 29.00 -5.79
N TYR A 253 8.86 30.09 -5.38
CA TYR A 253 10.15 30.49 -5.92
C TYR A 253 11.30 29.80 -5.19
N GLU A 254 11.64 30.17 -3.96
CA GLU A 254 12.83 29.69 -3.27
C GLU A 254 12.69 28.29 -2.62
N GLY A 255 11.48 27.73 -2.51
CA GLY A 255 11.23 26.41 -1.92
C GLY A 255 10.97 26.44 -0.40
N SER A 256 10.96 25.27 0.23
CA SER A 256 10.54 25.10 1.64
C SER A 256 11.45 25.77 2.68
N ARG A 257 12.67 26.18 2.32
CA ARG A 257 13.54 26.95 3.21
C ARG A 257 12.86 28.21 3.74
N VAL A 258 12.05 28.86 2.91
CA VAL A 258 11.33 30.09 3.25
C VAL A 258 10.41 29.90 4.46
N LEU A 259 9.84 28.71 4.64
CA LEU A 259 8.96 28.41 5.78
C LEU A 259 9.71 28.53 7.11
N PHE A 260 10.99 28.10 7.15
CA PHE A 260 11.84 28.28 8.32
C PHE A 260 12.19 29.75 8.57
N GLN A 261 12.60 30.48 7.51
CA GLN A 261 12.97 31.90 7.64
C GLN A 261 11.80 32.73 8.16
N LEU A 262 10.60 32.49 7.64
CA LEU A 262 9.38 33.15 8.08
C LEU A 262 9.01 32.79 9.51
N THR A 263 9.12 31.50 9.89
CA THR A 263 8.85 31.08 11.27
C THR A 263 9.80 31.76 12.25
N LEU A 264 11.10 31.79 11.94
CA LEU A 264 12.09 32.49 12.76
C LEU A 264 11.82 34.00 12.82
N GLY A 265 11.41 34.62 11.70
CA GLY A 265 11.02 36.03 11.67
C GLY A 265 9.81 36.34 12.55
N MET A 266 8.77 35.49 12.47
CA MET A 266 7.57 35.57 13.31
C MET A 266 7.90 35.45 14.80
N LEU A 267 8.72 34.44 15.15
CA LEU A 267 9.15 34.23 16.54
C LEU A 267 10.01 35.39 17.05
N HIS A 268 10.91 35.93 16.22
CA HIS A 268 11.76 37.05 16.61
C HIS A 268 10.97 38.34 16.85
N LEU A 269 9.98 38.63 16.00
CA LEU A 269 9.10 39.80 16.18
C LEU A 269 8.34 39.76 17.51
N LYS A 270 8.07 38.57 18.03
CA LYS A 270 7.34 38.33 19.28
C LYS A 270 8.24 37.93 20.44
N GLU A 271 9.55 37.90 20.25
CA GLU A 271 10.50 37.38 21.24
C GLU A 271 10.44 38.13 22.57
N GLU A 272 10.37 39.47 22.54
CA GLU A 272 10.27 40.27 23.77
C GLU A 272 8.93 40.07 24.51
N GLU A 273 7.83 39.92 23.78
CA GLU A 273 6.50 39.62 24.36
C GLU A 273 6.47 38.23 25.01
N LEU A 274 7.09 37.25 24.36
CA LEU A 274 7.21 35.89 24.87
C LEU A 274 8.06 35.83 26.14
N ILE A 275 9.19 36.54 26.17
CA ILE A 275 10.09 36.58 27.34
C ILE A 275 9.44 37.27 28.54
N GLN A 276 8.56 38.24 28.31
CA GLN A 276 7.84 38.96 29.37
C GLN A 276 6.58 38.22 29.86
N SER A 277 6.21 37.11 29.23
CA SER A 277 5.02 36.34 29.62
C SER A 277 5.18 35.71 31.00
N GLU A 278 4.12 35.76 31.80
CA GLU A 278 4.18 35.41 33.23
C GLU A 278 4.24 33.89 33.50
N ASN A 279 3.73 33.07 32.58
CA ASN A 279 3.61 31.62 32.77
C ASN A 279 3.57 30.85 31.43
N SER A 280 3.74 29.53 31.50
CA SER A 280 3.79 28.66 30.32
C SER A 280 2.52 28.70 29.45
N ALA A 281 1.35 28.89 30.05
CA ALA A 281 0.09 28.97 29.30
C ALA A 281 0.00 30.26 28.47
N SER A 282 0.43 31.39 29.05
CA SER A 282 0.54 32.66 28.31
C SER A 282 1.50 32.52 27.14
N ILE A 283 2.68 31.92 27.34
CA ILE A 283 3.66 31.69 26.28
C ILE A 283 3.05 30.83 25.17
N PHE A 284 2.38 29.72 25.51
CA PHE A 284 1.75 28.83 24.54
C PHE A 284 0.65 29.52 23.71
N ASN A 285 -0.21 30.33 24.36
CA ASN A 285 -1.26 31.09 23.68
C ASN A 285 -0.65 32.14 22.75
N THR A 286 0.30 32.94 23.24
CA THR A 286 1.00 33.93 22.42
C THR A 286 1.65 33.28 21.21
N LEU A 287 2.37 32.16 21.39
CA LEU A 287 2.97 31.38 20.29
C LEU A 287 1.93 30.91 19.27
N SER A 288 0.78 30.42 19.74
CA SER A 288 -0.30 29.92 18.87
C SER A 288 -0.94 31.03 18.05
N ASP A 289 -1.05 32.24 18.63
CA ASP A 289 -1.69 33.39 17.99
C ASP A 289 -0.77 34.16 17.04
N ILE A 290 0.56 33.98 17.11
CA ILE A 290 1.54 34.74 16.30
C ILE A 290 1.12 34.87 14.83
N PRO A 291 0.79 33.78 14.10
CA PRO A 291 0.51 33.89 12.67
C PRO A 291 -0.68 34.81 12.35
N SER A 292 -1.70 34.83 13.22
CA SER A 292 -2.89 35.66 13.06
C SER A 292 -2.62 37.16 13.31
N GLN A 293 -1.56 37.47 14.06
CA GLN A 293 -1.17 38.83 14.41
C GLN A 293 -0.21 39.46 13.37
N MET A 294 0.21 38.70 12.36
CA MET A 294 1.11 39.18 11.31
C MET A 294 0.32 39.89 10.21
N GLU A 295 0.21 41.22 10.30
CA GLU A 295 -0.49 42.04 9.30
C GLU A 295 0.45 42.59 8.20
N ASP A 296 1.68 42.95 8.56
CA ASP A 296 2.66 43.55 7.64
C ASP A 296 3.63 42.50 7.08
N ALA A 297 3.34 42.06 5.85
CA ALA A 297 4.17 41.11 5.13
C ALA A 297 5.59 41.64 4.84
N GLU A 298 5.75 42.94 4.55
CA GLU A 298 7.05 43.50 4.19
C GLU A 298 7.96 43.61 5.42
N LEU A 299 7.39 43.98 6.57
CA LEU A 299 8.10 43.94 7.86
C LEU A 299 8.56 42.52 8.19
N LEU A 300 7.65 41.54 8.13
CA LEU A 300 7.98 40.13 8.43
C LEU A 300 9.09 39.61 7.51
N LEU A 301 8.96 39.85 6.20
CA LEU A 301 9.97 39.43 5.22
C LEU A 301 11.31 40.12 5.46
N GLY A 302 11.31 41.43 5.74
CA GLY A 302 12.52 42.18 6.07
C GLY A 302 13.22 41.67 7.33
N VAL A 303 12.46 41.26 8.35
CA VAL A 303 13.02 40.65 9.57
C VAL A 303 13.54 39.24 9.28
N ALA A 304 12.76 38.38 8.63
CA ALA A 304 13.13 37.02 8.29
C ALA A 304 14.43 36.96 7.46
N MET A 305 14.57 37.85 6.46
CA MET A 305 15.75 37.91 5.59
C MET A 305 16.97 38.49 6.30
N ARG A 306 16.80 39.41 7.25
CA ARG A 306 17.93 39.91 8.07
C ARG A 306 18.42 38.87 9.07
N LEU A 307 17.49 38.16 9.71
CA LEU A 307 17.80 37.15 10.73
C LEU A 307 18.39 35.88 10.10
N ALA A 308 17.72 35.33 9.10
CA ALA A 308 18.01 34.01 8.54
C ALA A 308 18.35 34.06 7.03
N GLY A 309 18.80 35.21 6.50
CA GLY A 309 19.15 35.35 5.08
C GLY A 309 20.38 34.55 4.64
N SER A 310 21.25 34.18 5.57
CA SER A 310 22.41 33.31 5.33
C SER A 310 22.07 31.82 5.30
N LEU A 311 20.85 31.44 5.69
CA LEU A 311 20.40 30.05 5.65
C LEU A 311 20.37 29.55 4.22
N THR A 312 21.03 28.43 3.94
CA THR A 312 21.10 27.83 2.59
C THR A 312 20.30 26.53 2.54
N ASP A 313 19.84 26.16 1.34
CA ASP A 313 19.15 24.87 1.13
C ASP A 313 20.03 23.68 1.53
N VAL A 314 21.35 23.78 1.27
CA VAL A 314 22.33 22.76 1.67
C VAL A 314 22.38 22.59 3.19
N ALA A 315 22.33 23.69 3.95
CA ALA A 315 22.31 23.64 5.41
C ALA A 315 21.03 22.97 5.93
N VAL A 316 19.86 23.39 5.42
CA VAL A 316 18.57 22.79 5.78
C VAL A 316 18.55 21.30 5.44
N GLU A 317 18.99 20.93 4.23
CA GLU A 317 18.98 19.55 3.76
C GLU A 317 19.96 18.66 4.54
N THR A 318 21.08 19.21 4.99
CA THR A 318 22.02 18.52 5.87
C THR A 318 21.38 18.20 7.22
N GLN A 319 20.66 19.17 7.81
CA GLN A 319 19.93 18.94 9.07
C GLN A 319 18.74 17.98 8.87
N ARG A 320 18.03 18.06 7.74
CA ARG A 320 16.95 17.12 7.40
C ARG A 320 17.47 15.69 7.37
N ARG A 321 18.54 15.42 6.63
CA ARG A 321 19.16 14.08 6.57
C ARG A 321 19.57 13.57 7.95
N LYS A 322 20.19 14.43 8.76
CA LYS A 322 20.58 14.10 10.14
C LYS A 322 19.37 13.75 11.02
N HIS A 323 18.35 14.60 11.05
CA HIS A 323 17.20 14.42 11.93
C HIS A 323 16.25 13.31 11.47
N LEU A 324 16.12 13.12 10.15
CA LEU A 324 15.40 12.00 9.57
C LEU A 324 16.06 10.68 9.98
N ALA A 325 17.38 10.57 9.92
CA ALA A 325 18.11 9.37 10.37
C ALA A 325 17.84 9.07 11.86
N TYR A 326 17.79 10.09 12.72
CA TYR A 326 17.41 9.90 14.12
C TYR A 326 15.96 9.44 14.30
N LEU A 327 15.00 10.04 13.59
CA LEU A 327 13.59 9.64 13.64
C LEU A 327 13.41 8.19 13.17
N ILE A 328 14.11 7.84 12.11
CA ILE A 328 14.16 6.48 11.56
C ILE A 328 14.77 5.50 12.56
N ALA A 329 15.86 5.85 13.24
CA ALA A 329 16.49 4.98 14.23
C ALA A 329 15.62 4.78 15.49
N ASP A 330 14.94 5.85 15.93
CA ASP A 330 14.03 5.86 17.08
C ASP A 330 12.78 5.02 16.79
N GLN A 331 12.20 5.16 15.60
CA GLN A 331 11.13 4.27 15.12
C GLN A 331 11.66 2.86 14.80
N GLY A 332 12.95 2.71 14.49
CA GLY A 332 13.61 1.46 14.12
C GLY A 332 13.84 0.48 15.29
N GLN A 333 13.72 0.92 16.54
CA GLN A 333 13.58 0.00 17.68
C GLN A 333 12.16 -0.61 17.77
N LEU A 334 11.19 -0.04 17.05
CA LEU A 334 9.80 -0.51 16.96
C LEU A 334 9.41 -1.05 15.57
N LEU A 335 10.21 -0.78 14.52
CA LEU A 335 9.98 -1.17 13.13
C LEU A 335 11.26 -1.77 12.53
N GLY A 336 11.18 -3.00 12.00
CA GLY A 336 12.31 -3.72 11.42
C GLY A 336 13.05 -2.95 10.32
N THR A 337 14.35 -3.20 10.23
CA THR A 337 15.38 -2.49 9.43
C THR A 337 15.16 -2.43 7.90
N GLY A 338 14.12 -3.09 7.36
CA GLY A 338 13.81 -3.10 5.92
C GLY A 338 12.97 -1.90 5.42
N THR A 339 12.32 -1.16 6.32
CA THR A 339 11.37 -0.07 5.96
C THR A 339 12.05 1.28 5.67
N LEU A 340 13.38 1.37 5.88
CA LEU A 340 14.09 2.63 5.99
C LEU A 340 14.48 3.25 4.63
N THR A 341 14.53 2.46 3.56
CA THR A 341 14.95 2.93 2.23
C THR A 341 13.84 3.63 1.45
N ASN A 342 12.57 3.24 1.66
CA ASN A 342 11.41 3.80 0.93
C ASN A 342 10.90 5.14 1.48
N LEU A 343 11.31 5.56 2.69
CA LEU A 343 10.81 6.79 3.33
C LEU A 343 11.40 8.08 2.74
N SER A 344 12.43 7.95 1.90
CA SER A 344 13.19 9.07 1.32
C SER A 344 12.71 9.52 -0.06
N GLN A 345 11.79 8.78 -0.70
CA GLN A 345 11.36 9.05 -2.07
C GLN A 345 9.84 9.02 -2.22
N VAL A 346 9.30 10.02 -2.91
CA VAL A 346 7.88 10.05 -3.28
C VAL A 346 7.66 9.09 -4.46
N VAL A 347 6.95 8.00 -4.23
CA VAL A 347 6.64 7.02 -5.27
C VAL A 347 5.36 7.43 -6.00
N ARG A 348 5.51 7.90 -7.24
CA ARG A 348 4.40 8.24 -8.14
C ARG A 348 3.92 7.01 -8.89
N ARG A 349 2.60 6.79 -8.95
CA ARG A 349 1.99 5.72 -9.77
C ARG A 349 2.31 5.95 -11.25
N ARG A 350 3.17 5.11 -11.83
CA ARG A 350 3.40 5.05 -13.29
C ARG A 350 2.43 4.06 -13.91
N THR A 351 1.43 4.55 -14.65
CA THR A 351 0.65 3.67 -15.54
C THR A 351 1.45 3.49 -16.81
N GLN A 352 1.91 2.26 -17.12
CA GLN A 352 2.45 1.94 -18.43
C GLN A 352 1.35 2.15 -19.47
N ARG A 353 1.30 3.33 -20.11
CA ARG A 353 0.77 3.38 -21.47
C ARG A 353 1.72 2.52 -22.29
N ARG A 354 1.19 1.50 -22.97
CA ARG A 354 1.93 0.77 -24.00
C ARG A 354 2.42 1.79 -25.03
N LYS A 355 3.63 2.34 -24.87
CA LYS A 355 4.30 3.05 -25.95
C LYS A 355 4.55 1.99 -27.02
N SER A 356 4.01 2.24 -28.21
CA SER A 356 4.28 1.41 -29.38
C SER A 356 5.79 1.23 -29.52
N THR A 357 6.20 -0.01 -29.73
CA THR A 357 7.59 -0.50 -29.84
C THR A 357 8.44 0.24 -30.88
N ILE A 358 7.83 1.10 -31.70
CA ILE A 358 8.48 1.85 -32.77
C ILE A 358 9.31 3.03 -32.23
N THR A 359 8.95 3.64 -31.09
CA THR A 359 9.72 4.79 -30.57
C THR A 359 10.98 4.37 -29.81
N ALA A 360 10.97 3.18 -29.17
CA ALA A 360 12.13 2.61 -28.46
C ALA A 360 13.20 2.05 -29.41
N LEU A 361 12.86 1.82 -30.69
CA LEU A 361 13.78 1.33 -31.71
C LEU A 361 14.57 2.46 -32.40
N LEU A 362 14.17 3.72 -32.19
CA LEU A 362 14.77 4.90 -32.84
C LEU A 362 15.76 5.66 -31.94
N PHE A 363 15.64 5.56 -30.62
CA PHE A 363 16.53 6.24 -29.68
C PHE A 363 16.86 5.29 -28.53
N GLY A 364 18.08 4.74 -28.54
CA GLY A 364 18.57 3.85 -27.50
C GLY A 364 18.60 4.54 -26.13
N GLU A 365 18.06 3.88 -25.11
CA GLU A 365 18.20 4.26 -23.71
C GLU A 365 19.50 3.68 -23.12
N ASP A 366 20.16 4.43 -22.25
CA ASP A 366 21.38 4.04 -21.54
C ASP A 366 21.16 2.80 -20.65
N ASP A 367 21.90 1.72 -20.94
CA ASP A 367 21.79 0.39 -20.31
C ASP A 367 21.96 0.39 -18.78
N LEU A 368 22.62 1.41 -18.21
CA LEU A 368 22.91 1.50 -16.78
C LEU A 368 21.70 1.93 -15.93
N GLU A 369 20.85 2.83 -16.45
CA GLU A 369 19.63 3.23 -15.74
C GLU A 369 18.56 2.13 -15.81
N ALA A 370 18.47 1.43 -16.94
CA ALA A 370 17.61 0.27 -17.09
C ALA A 370 18.00 -0.87 -16.13
N LEU A 371 19.29 -1.09 -15.90
CA LEU A 371 19.77 -2.10 -14.94
C LEU A 371 19.49 -1.70 -13.49
N LYS A 372 19.69 -0.42 -13.14
CA LYS A 372 19.34 0.11 -11.80
C LYS A 372 17.84 0.01 -11.53
N ALA A 373 17.00 0.40 -12.49
CA ALA A 373 15.54 0.30 -12.37
C ALA A 373 15.07 -1.16 -12.20
N LYS A 374 15.73 -2.12 -12.89
CA LYS A 374 15.46 -3.56 -12.73
C LYS A 374 15.82 -4.06 -11.33
N ASN A 375 16.99 -3.69 -10.81
CA ASN A 375 17.42 -4.10 -9.46
C ASN A 375 16.52 -3.49 -8.37
N ILE A 376 16.11 -2.23 -8.52
CA ILE A 376 15.16 -1.57 -7.61
C ILE A 376 13.82 -2.31 -7.60
N LYS A 377 13.30 -2.69 -8.77
CA LYS A 377 12.02 -3.42 -8.86
C LYS A 377 12.10 -4.80 -8.23
N GLN A 378 13.22 -5.49 -8.34
CA GLN A 378 13.42 -6.77 -7.67
C GLN A 378 13.37 -6.61 -6.14
N THR A 379 14.05 -5.61 -5.58
CA THR A 379 14.00 -5.36 -4.13
C THR A 379 12.59 -5.05 -3.64
N GLU A 380 11.81 -4.25 -4.39
CA GLU A 380 10.41 -3.93 -4.07
C GLU A 380 9.55 -5.19 -4.03
N LEU A 381 9.62 -6.05 -5.05
CA LEU A 381 8.80 -7.26 -5.12
C LEU A 381 9.07 -8.25 -3.98
N VAL A 382 10.32 -8.35 -3.53
CA VAL A 382 10.67 -9.21 -2.38
C VAL A 382 10.21 -8.58 -1.07
N ALA A 383 10.27 -7.26 -0.94
CA ALA A 383 9.75 -6.55 0.23
C ALA A 383 8.21 -6.69 0.35
N ASP A 384 7.49 -6.55 -0.75
CA ASP A 384 6.04 -6.75 -0.80
C ASP A 384 5.65 -8.17 -0.41
N LEU A 385 6.39 -9.17 -0.90
CA LEU A 385 6.19 -10.57 -0.51
C LEU A 385 6.42 -10.78 0.99
N ARG A 386 7.53 -10.25 1.53
CA ARG A 386 7.87 -10.38 2.95
C ARG A 386 6.78 -9.75 3.82
N GLU A 387 6.30 -8.57 3.47
CA GLU A 387 5.23 -7.91 4.21
C GLU A 387 3.92 -8.72 4.15
N ALA A 388 3.57 -9.27 2.98
CA ALA A 388 2.41 -10.14 2.85
C ALA A 388 2.51 -11.39 3.74
N ILE A 389 3.69 -12.02 3.78
CA ILE A 389 3.97 -13.17 4.65
C ILE A 389 3.86 -12.80 6.13
N LEU A 390 4.44 -11.66 6.54
CA LEU A 390 4.38 -11.20 7.92
C LEU A 390 2.97 -10.86 8.37
N ARG A 391 2.12 -10.31 7.50
CA ARG A 391 0.71 -10.06 7.83
C ARG A 391 -0.06 -11.35 8.07
N VAL A 392 0.14 -12.36 7.21
CA VAL A 392 -0.44 -13.69 7.43
C VAL A 392 0.07 -14.27 8.75
N ALA A 393 1.38 -14.25 8.99
CA ALA A 393 1.96 -14.80 10.21
C ALA A 393 1.49 -14.10 11.50
N ARG A 394 1.43 -12.77 11.50
CA ARG A 394 0.92 -11.98 12.64
C ARG A 394 -0.55 -12.26 12.92
N HIS A 395 -1.36 -12.50 11.89
CA HIS A 395 -2.75 -12.93 12.06
C HIS A 395 -2.83 -14.24 12.85
N PHE A 396 -2.00 -15.24 12.53
CA PHE A 396 -1.93 -16.48 13.32
C PHE A 396 -1.48 -16.25 14.76
N GLN A 397 -0.50 -15.37 15.00
CA GLN A 397 -0.04 -15.04 16.36
C GLN A 397 -1.12 -14.32 17.19
N CYS A 398 -1.91 -13.45 16.56
CA CYS A 398 -3.00 -12.74 17.24
C CYS A 398 -4.21 -13.64 17.49
N ALA A 399 -4.53 -14.54 16.56
CA ALA A 399 -5.72 -15.37 16.62
C ALA A 399 -5.54 -16.67 17.43
N ASP A 400 -4.30 -17.17 17.57
CA ASP A 400 -4.01 -18.42 18.28
C ASP A 400 -2.73 -18.28 19.14
N PRO A 401 -2.85 -18.25 20.48
CA PRO A 401 -1.72 -18.08 21.41
C PRO A 401 -0.61 -19.12 21.26
N LYS A 402 -0.91 -20.31 20.72
CA LYS A 402 0.10 -21.35 20.46
C LYS A 402 1.17 -20.88 19.46
N ASN A 403 0.83 -19.90 18.62
CA ASN A 403 1.71 -19.40 17.57
C ASN A 403 2.60 -18.22 18.03
N CYS A 404 2.39 -17.66 19.22
CA CYS A 404 3.15 -16.50 19.72
C CYS A 404 4.66 -16.75 19.84
N SER A 405 5.08 -18.01 20.05
CA SER A 405 6.49 -18.39 20.14
C SER A 405 7.13 -18.73 18.78
N VAL A 406 6.38 -18.66 17.67
CA VAL A 406 6.91 -18.94 16.34
C VAL A 406 7.79 -17.78 15.90
N GLU A 407 9.05 -18.07 15.55
CA GLU A 407 9.97 -17.09 15.01
C GLU A 407 9.60 -16.73 13.56
N LEU A 408 9.43 -15.43 13.30
CA LEU A 408 9.04 -14.92 11.98
C LEU A 408 10.23 -14.50 11.11
N THR A 409 11.45 -14.62 11.63
CA THR A 409 12.68 -14.30 10.90
C THR A 409 13.00 -15.45 9.93
N PRO A 410 13.07 -15.19 8.61
CA PRO A 410 13.47 -16.23 7.68
C PRO A 410 14.93 -16.63 7.87
N ASP A 411 15.20 -17.93 7.87
CA ASP A 411 16.56 -18.48 7.96
C ASP A 411 17.15 -18.66 6.55
N TYR A 412 18.13 -17.81 6.22
CA TYR A 412 18.83 -17.80 4.93
C TYR A 412 20.06 -18.71 4.89
N SER A 413 20.32 -19.49 5.95
CA SER A 413 21.47 -20.40 5.98
C SER A 413 21.31 -21.56 4.98
N MET A 414 22.43 -22.04 4.45
CA MET A 414 22.46 -23.17 3.53
C MET A 414 22.01 -24.46 4.21
N GLU A 415 22.29 -24.59 5.51
CA GLU A 415 21.89 -25.70 6.36
C GLU A 415 20.36 -25.75 6.54
N SER A 416 19.69 -24.60 6.60
CA SER A 416 18.22 -24.52 6.60
C SER A 416 17.64 -25.07 5.30
N HIS A 417 18.18 -24.61 4.18
CA HIS A 417 17.74 -25.00 2.85
C HIS A 417 17.90 -26.50 2.58
N GLN A 418 19.02 -27.11 3.00
CA GLN A 418 19.27 -28.55 2.84
C GLN A 418 18.28 -29.42 3.64
N ARG A 419 17.74 -28.91 4.74
CA ARG A 419 16.79 -29.63 5.61
C ARG A 419 15.34 -29.53 5.16
N ASP A 420 15.00 -28.72 4.15
CA ASP A 420 13.61 -28.49 3.73
C ASP A 420 12.87 -29.78 3.36
N HIS A 421 13.52 -30.65 2.58
CA HIS A 421 12.92 -31.92 2.16
C HIS A 421 12.75 -32.90 3.33
N GLU A 422 13.74 -32.97 4.23
CA GLU A 422 13.67 -33.82 5.43
C GLU A 422 12.56 -33.34 6.38
N ASN A 423 12.44 -32.03 6.58
CA ASN A 423 11.39 -31.41 7.37
C ASN A 423 10.00 -31.69 6.79
N TYR A 424 9.85 -31.59 5.46
CA TYR A 424 8.62 -31.97 4.76
C TYR A 424 8.26 -33.43 5.01
N VAL A 425 9.21 -34.36 4.81
CA VAL A 425 8.98 -35.79 5.02
C VAL A 425 8.66 -36.11 6.48
N ALA A 426 9.32 -35.46 7.44
CA ALA A 426 9.05 -35.61 8.87
C ALA A 426 7.65 -35.11 9.25
N CYS A 427 7.25 -33.93 8.76
CA CYS A 427 5.92 -33.37 8.95
C CYS A 427 4.85 -34.28 8.32
N SER A 428 5.12 -34.78 7.10
CA SER A 428 4.23 -35.68 6.35
C SER A 428 4.02 -37.05 7.00
N ARG A 429 4.85 -37.46 7.96
CA ARG A 429 4.75 -38.76 8.66
C ARG A 429 3.95 -38.71 9.97
N GLY A 430 3.68 -37.54 10.55
CA GLY A 430 3.03 -37.38 11.86
C GLY A 430 1.49 -37.47 11.89
N HIS A 431 0.84 -38.04 10.88
CA HIS A 431 -0.55 -37.73 10.53
C HIS A 431 -1.60 -38.42 11.42
N ARG A 432 -2.32 -37.63 12.24
CA ARG A 432 -3.63 -38.02 12.78
C ARG A 432 -4.72 -37.39 11.90
N ARG A 433 -5.55 -38.21 11.26
CA ARG A 433 -6.67 -37.73 10.42
C ARG A 433 -7.69 -37.00 11.28
N ARG A 434 -8.37 -35.98 10.76
CA ARG A 434 -9.44 -35.27 11.49
C ARG A 434 -10.64 -34.99 10.59
N ALA A 435 -11.80 -34.76 11.21
CA ALA A 435 -13.03 -34.45 10.51
C ALA A 435 -13.77 -33.31 11.22
N LYS A 436 -14.43 -32.45 10.45
CA LYS A 436 -15.30 -31.39 10.95
C LYS A 436 -16.72 -31.90 11.01
N ALA A 437 -17.36 -31.75 12.16
CA ALA A 437 -18.76 -32.08 12.33
C ALA A 437 -19.65 -31.16 11.47
N LEU A 438 -20.44 -31.74 10.57
CA LEU A 438 -21.43 -31.02 9.77
C LEU A 438 -22.76 -30.85 10.52
N LEU A 439 -22.99 -31.71 11.51
CA LEU A 439 -24.21 -31.83 12.30
C LEU A 439 -23.84 -32.03 13.78
N ASP A 440 -24.80 -31.75 14.66
CA ASP A 440 -24.70 -32.15 16.05
C ASP A 440 -24.92 -33.67 16.16
N PHE A 441 -24.16 -34.34 17.03
CA PHE A 441 -24.34 -35.75 17.38
C PHE A 441 -24.31 -35.89 18.89
N GLU A 442 -25.47 -36.16 19.49
CA GLU A 442 -25.59 -36.36 20.93
C GLU A 442 -25.18 -37.79 21.31
N ARG A 443 -24.31 -37.91 22.31
CA ARG A 443 -23.88 -39.19 22.86
C ARG A 443 -24.99 -39.79 23.72
N HIS A 444 -25.42 -40.99 23.40
CA HIS A 444 -26.39 -41.76 24.17
C HIS A 444 -25.75 -42.92 24.94
N ASP A 445 -24.72 -43.54 24.36
CA ASP A 445 -23.99 -44.67 24.95
C ASP A 445 -22.51 -44.34 25.28
N ASP A 446 -21.91 -45.15 26.16
CA ASP A 446 -20.55 -44.93 26.65
C ASP A 446 -19.45 -45.11 25.58
N ASP A 447 -19.75 -45.83 24.50
CA ASP A 447 -18.83 -46.06 23.38
C ASP A 447 -18.99 -45.05 22.23
N GLU A 448 -19.99 -44.17 22.28
CA GLU A 448 -20.24 -43.10 21.31
C GLU A 448 -19.42 -41.83 21.61
N LEU A 449 -18.99 -41.13 20.56
CA LEU A 449 -18.34 -39.84 20.66
C LEU A 449 -19.30 -38.71 20.27
N GLY A 450 -19.87 -38.01 21.25
CA GLY A 450 -20.73 -36.86 21.01
C GLY A 450 -19.95 -35.59 20.63
N PHE A 451 -20.51 -34.78 19.74
CA PHE A 451 -19.94 -33.53 19.24
C PHE A 451 -21.00 -32.55 18.75
N ARG A 452 -20.64 -31.28 18.62
CA ARG A 452 -21.46 -30.22 18.02
C ARG A 452 -21.01 -29.92 16.60
N LYS A 453 -21.91 -29.38 15.79
CA LYS A 453 -21.62 -28.84 14.47
C LYS A 453 -20.43 -27.88 14.56
N ASN A 454 -19.47 -28.07 13.67
CA ASN A 454 -18.16 -27.43 13.58
C ASN A 454 -17.07 -27.92 14.55
N ASP A 455 -17.34 -28.89 15.43
CA ASP A 455 -16.27 -29.53 16.23
C ASP A 455 -15.29 -30.29 15.34
N ILE A 456 -14.02 -30.30 15.74
CA ILE A 456 -12.93 -30.97 15.02
C ILE A 456 -12.55 -32.27 15.74
N ILE A 457 -12.90 -33.39 15.14
CA ILE A 457 -12.74 -34.74 15.70
C ILE A 457 -11.47 -35.36 15.14
N THR A 458 -10.63 -35.92 16.01
CA THR A 458 -9.47 -36.71 15.57
C THR A 458 -9.86 -38.13 15.20
N ILE A 459 -9.79 -38.47 13.93
CA ILE A 459 -10.11 -39.80 13.42
C ILE A 459 -8.98 -40.77 13.76
N VAL A 460 -9.32 -41.77 14.56
CA VAL A 460 -8.43 -42.85 14.99
C VAL A 460 -8.56 -44.08 14.08
N SER A 461 -9.74 -44.35 13.51
CA SER A 461 -9.97 -45.47 12.58
C SER A 461 -11.12 -45.19 11.61
N GLN A 462 -10.91 -45.50 10.33
CA GLN A 462 -11.90 -45.44 9.24
C GLN A 462 -12.15 -46.81 8.58
N LYS A 463 -11.89 -47.91 9.30
CA LYS A 463 -12.01 -49.26 8.74
C LYS A 463 -13.44 -49.62 8.29
N ASP A 464 -14.44 -48.93 8.83
CA ASP A 464 -15.85 -49.11 8.52
C ASP A 464 -16.38 -47.89 7.73
N GLU A 465 -17.24 -48.13 6.75
CA GLU A 465 -17.74 -47.10 5.83
C GLU A 465 -18.78 -46.16 6.48
N HIS A 466 -19.37 -46.58 7.61
CA HIS A 466 -20.49 -45.88 8.23
C HIS A 466 -20.19 -45.43 9.66
N CYS A 467 -19.33 -46.14 10.39
CA CYS A 467 -18.99 -45.86 11.79
C CYS A 467 -17.48 -45.70 11.98
N TRP A 468 -17.03 -44.46 12.20
CA TRP A 468 -15.61 -44.18 12.44
C TRP A 468 -15.33 -44.07 13.93
N VAL A 469 -14.09 -44.32 14.33
CA VAL A 469 -13.65 -44.10 15.71
C VAL A 469 -12.82 -42.84 15.75
N GLY A 470 -13.10 -41.94 16.69
CA GLY A 470 -12.32 -40.73 16.87
C GLY A 470 -12.18 -40.28 18.32
N GLU A 471 -11.49 -39.17 18.49
CA GLU A 471 -11.15 -38.55 19.75
C GLU A 471 -11.44 -37.05 19.70
N LEU A 472 -12.15 -36.53 20.70
CA LEU A 472 -12.47 -35.11 20.88
C LEU A 472 -12.37 -34.78 22.38
N ASN A 473 -11.61 -33.74 22.74
CA ASN A 473 -11.41 -33.30 24.13
C ASN A 473 -10.94 -34.44 25.09
N GLY A 474 -10.13 -35.38 24.59
CA GLY A 474 -9.64 -36.53 25.36
C GLY A 474 -10.67 -37.66 25.55
N LEU A 475 -11.88 -37.51 25.03
CA LEU A 475 -12.88 -38.57 24.96
C LEU A 475 -12.76 -39.30 23.63
N ARG A 476 -12.86 -40.64 23.65
CA ARG A 476 -12.75 -41.48 22.47
C ARG A 476 -13.98 -42.36 22.34
N GLY A 477 -14.52 -42.45 21.14
CA GLY A 477 -15.72 -43.24 20.83
C GLY A 477 -15.97 -43.34 19.34
N TRP A 478 -16.99 -44.10 18.95
CA TRP A 478 -17.43 -44.20 17.57
C TRP A 478 -18.42 -43.08 17.21
N PHE A 479 -18.50 -42.73 15.93
CA PHE A 479 -19.47 -41.78 15.41
C PHE A 479 -19.83 -42.04 13.93
N PRO A 480 -20.98 -41.56 13.44
CA PRO A 480 -21.39 -41.74 12.06
C PRO A 480 -20.51 -40.95 11.07
N ALA A 481 -19.93 -41.63 10.10
CA ALA A 481 -19.08 -41.02 9.07
C ALA A 481 -19.79 -39.93 8.24
N LYS A 482 -21.12 -40.04 8.11
CA LYS A 482 -21.98 -39.14 7.31
C LYS A 482 -22.18 -37.76 7.97
N PHE A 483 -21.91 -37.67 9.28
CA PHE A 483 -22.16 -36.48 10.09
C PHE A 483 -20.96 -35.55 10.10
N VAL A 484 -19.88 -35.97 9.45
CA VAL A 484 -18.62 -35.25 9.43
C VAL A 484 -18.12 -35.13 8.01
N GLU A 485 -17.37 -34.07 7.75
CA GLU A 485 -16.57 -33.89 6.55
C GLU A 485 -15.12 -34.17 6.93
N VAL A 486 -14.47 -35.13 6.27
CA VAL A 486 -13.04 -35.35 6.46
C VAL A 486 -12.34 -34.07 6.05
N LEU A 487 -11.60 -33.49 6.99
CA LEU A 487 -10.75 -32.36 6.66
C LEU A 487 -9.53 -32.94 5.92
N ASP A 488 -9.30 -32.52 4.67
CA ASP A 488 -8.05 -32.81 3.94
C ASP A 488 -6.93 -31.98 4.57
N GLU A 489 -6.56 -32.34 5.79
CA GLU A 489 -5.49 -31.71 6.53
C GLU A 489 -4.22 -32.49 6.28
N ARG A 490 -3.53 -32.04 5.26
CA ARG A 490 -2.11 -32.36 5.14
C ARG A 490 -1.39 -31.44 6.12
N SER A 491 -0.49 -32.05 6.88
CA SER A 491 0.66 -31.39 7.52
C SER A 491 0.61 -30.96 9.01
N LYS A 492 -0.39 -30.29 9.62
CA LYS A 492 -0.25 -29.82 11.05
C LYS A 492 -1.52 -29.71 11.91
N GLU A 493 -1.36 -29.45 13.22
CA GLU A 493 -2.44 -29.13 14.18
C GLU A 493 -3.29 -27.94 13.68
N TYR A 494 -4.56 -28.22 13.41
CA TYR A 494 -5.64 -27.31 13.06
C TYR A 494 -5.54 -26.03 13.87
N SER A 495 -5.61 -24.91 13.17
CA SER A 495 -5.76 -23.60 13.77
C SER A 495 -6.96 -22.93 13.13
N ILE A 496 -7.89 -22.48 13.97
CA ILE A 496 -9.04 -21.67 13.55
C ILE A 496 -8.61 -20.41 12.77
N ALA A 497 -7.39 -19.93 13.04
CA ALA A 497 -6.81 -18.76 12.39
C ALA A 497 -6.56 -18.98 10.89
N GLY A 498 -6.34 -20.24 10.49
CA GLY A 498 -6.03 -20.64 9.12
C GLY A 498 -7.22 -21.18 8.31
N ASP A 499 -8.39 -21.33 8.93
CA ASP A 499 -9.60 -21.87 8.30
C ASP A 499 -10.44 -20.74 7.70
N ASP A 500 -10.59 -20.71 6.37
CA ASP A 500 -11.36 -19.68 5.68
C ASP A 500 -12.88 -19.82 5.79
N SER A 501 -13.37 -20.97 6.26
CA SER A 501 -14.79 -21.16 6.61
C SER A 501 -15.15 -20.62 7.99
N VAL A 502 -14.15 -20.33 8.83
CA VAL A 502 -14.33 -19.86 10.21
C VAL A 502 -13.84 -18.41 10.37
N THR A 503 -12.68 -18.09 9.81
CA THR A 503 -12.03 -16.78 9.97
C THR A 503 -11.91 -16.10 8.62
N GLU A 504 -12.89 -15.26 8.26
CA GLU A 504 -12.91 -14.56 6.97
C GLU A 504 -11.64 -13.73 6.69
N GLY A 505 -11.00 -13.19 7.75
CA GLY A 505 -9.77 -12.40 7.62
C GLY A 505 -8.59 -13.13 6.97
N VAL A 506 -8.51 -14.47 7.08
CA VAL A 506 -7.42 -15.24 6.45
C VAL A 506 -7.55 -15.23 4.91
N THR A 507 -8.77 -15.15 4.39
CA THR A 507 -9.05 -15.09 2.95
C THR A 507 -8.51 -13.79 2.35
N ASP A 508 -8.77 -12.65 2.98
CA ASP A 508 -8.28 -11.35 2.50
C ASP A 508 -6.76 -11.25 2.56
N LEU A 509 -6.14 -11.83 3.59
CA LEU A 509 -4.69 -11.87 3.72
C LEU A 509 -4.06 -12.76 2.65
N VAL A 510 -4.56 -13.99 2.46
CA VAL A 510 -3.96 -14.93 1.52
C VAL A 510 -4.31 -14.57 0.06
N ARG A 511 -5.59 -14.43 -0.27
CA ARG A 511 -6.03 -14.20 -1.66
C ARG A 511 -5.91 -12.74 -2.08
N GLY A 512 -6.10 -11.81 -1.14
CA GLY A 512 -6.05 -10.36 -1.39
C GLY A 512 -4.66 -9.73 -1.25
N THR A 513 -3.73 -10.34 -0.50
CA THR A 513 -2.39 -9.77 -0.27
C THR A 513 -1.25 -10.69 -0.72
N LEU A 514 -1.20 -11.93 -0.22
CA LEU A 514 -0.10 -12.87 -0.53
C LEU A 514 -0.11 -13.33 -1.99
N CYS A 515 -1.26 -13.72 -2.53
CA CYS A 515 -1.35 -14.19 -3.91
C CYS A 515 -0.96 -13.11 -4.95
N PRO A 516 -1.39 -11.84 -4.83
CA PRO A 516 -0.93 -10.76 -5.71
C PRO A 516 0.59 -10.54 -5.63
N ALA A 517 1.19 -10.59 -4.44
CA ALA A 517 2.64 -10.44 -4.28
C ALA A 517 3.41 -11.57 -4.99
N LEU A 518 2.97 -12.81 -4.82
CA LEU A 518 3.53 -13.97 -5.53
C LEU A 518 3.33 -13.86 -7.04
N LYS A 519 2.13 -13.49 -7.50
CA LYS A 519 1.86 -13.29 -8.93
C LYS A 519 2.81 -12.26 -9.53
N ALA A 520 3.03 -11.12 -8.86
CA ALA A 520 3.92 -10.08 -9.35
C ALA A 520 5.38 -10.56 -9.50
N LEU A 521 5.85 -11.43 -8.61
CA LEU A 521 7.16 -12.11 -8.74
C LEU A 521 7.20 -13.03 -9.96
N PHE A 522 6.16 -13.84 -10.17
CA PHE A 522 6.06 -14.71 -11.35
C PHE A 522 5.85 -13.94 -12.66
N GLU A 523 5.31 -12.73 -12.65
CA GLU A 523 5.20 -11.90 -13.85
C GLU A 523 6.52 -11.18 -14.17
N HIS A 524 7.36 -10.96 -13.17
CA HIS A 524 8.62 -10.25 -13.33
C HIS A 524 9.65 -11.05 -14.15
N GLY A 525 9.80 -10.65 -15.40
CA GLY A 525 10.71 -11.29 -16.35
C GLY A 525 10.08 -12.37 -17.20
N LEU A 526 8.75 -12.53 -17.16
CA LEU A 526 8.03 -13.40 -18.08
C LEU A 526 8.16 -12.90 -19.54
N LYS A 527 8.54 -13.77 -20.46
CA LYS A 527 8.73 -13.45 -21.88
C LYS A 527 7.37 -13.26 -22.57
N LYS A 528 7.21 -12.16 -23.29
CA LYS A 528 6.04 -11.91 -24.13
C LYS A 528 6.18 -12.65 -25.48
N PRO A 529 5.10 -13.22 -26.03
CA PRO A 529 5.16 -13.92 -27.31
C PRO A 529 5.46 -12.94 -28.46
N SER A 530 6.25 -13.40 -29.43
CA SER A 530 6.60 -12.64 -30.63
C SER A 530 5.49 -12.73 -31.69
N LEU A 531 4.95 -11.57 -32.07
CA LEU A 531 4.03 -11.21 -33.20
C LEU A 531 2.83 -12.10 -33.59
N LEU A 532 2.81 -13.40 -33.34
CA LEU A 532 1.69 -14.34 -33.54
C LEU A 532 1.32 -14.92 -32.17
N GLY A 533 0.53 -14.15 -31.42
CA GLY A 533 0.34 -14.27 -29.97
C GLY A 533 -0.28 -15.57 -29.47
N GLY A 534 0.40 -16.20 -28.51
CA GLY A 534 -0.21 -17.09 -27.52
C GLY A 534 -0.51 -16.35 -26.21
N ALA A 535 -1.32 -16.96 -25.33
CA ALA A 535 -1.51 -16.46 -23.97
C ALA A 535 -0.18 -16.53 -23.19
N CYS A 536 0.12 -15.51 -22.39
CA CYS A 536 1.34 -15.40 -21.59
C CYS A 536 0.93 -15.10 -20.15
N HIS A 537 1.04 -16.11 -19.29
CA HIS A 537 0.58 -16.05 -17.91
C HIS A 537 1.39 -17.02 -17.04
N PRO A 538 1.70 -16.68 -15.77
CA PRO A 538 2.37 -17.60 -14.84
C PRO A 538 1.78 -19.01 -14.77
N TRP A 539 0.45 -19.11 -14.82
CA TRP A 539 -0.27 -20.40 -14.81
C TRP A 539 0.22 -21.36 -15.89
N LEU A 540 0.41 -20.87 -17.12
CA LEU A 540 0.83 -21.71 -18.25
C LEU A 540 2.27 -22.22 -18.09
N PHE A 541 3.14 -21.39 -17.51
CA PHE A 541 4.49 -21.83 -17.13
C PHE A 541 4.44 -22.91 -16.06
N ILE A 542 3.65 -22.70 -14.99
CA ILE A 542 3.51 -23.66 -13.89
C ILE A 542 2.95 -24.98 -14.38
N GLU A 543 1.95 -24.95 -15.27
CA GLU A 543 1.36 -26.14 -15.87
C GLU A 543 2.38 -26.93 -16.72
N GLU A 544 3.14 -26.25 -17.57
CA GLU A 544 4.20 -26.89 -18.38
C GLU A 544 5.33 -27.45 -17.51
N ALA A 545 5.77 -26.69 -16.50
CA ALA A 545 6.84 -27.11 -15.60
C ALA A 545 6.41 -28.32 -14.77
N ALA A 546 5.22 -28.29 -14.16
CA ALA A 546 4.69 -29.42 -13.40
C ALA A 546 4.51 -30.68 -14.26
N GLY A 547 4.11 -30.53 -15.53
CA GLY A 547 4.03 -31.66 -16.47
C GLY A 547 5.40 -32.28 -16.75
N ARG A 548 6.41 -31.47 -17.07
CA ARG A 548 7.75 -31.93 -17.42
C ARG A 548 8.49 -32.63 -16.28
N GLU A 549 8.32 -32.19 -15.05
CA GLU A 549 8.97 -32.85 -13.90
C GLU A 549 8.48 -34.30 -13.70
N VAL A 550 7.27 -34.61 -14.16
CA VAL A 550 6.68 -35.96 -14.08
C VAL A 550 6.87 -36.79 -15.36
N GLU A 551 7.23 -36.17 -16.50
CA GLU A 551 7.43 -36.85 -17.79
C GLU A 551 8.57 -37.89 -17.75
N ARG A 552 9.61 -37.67 -16.93
CA ARG A 552 10.78 -38.59 -16.84
C ARG A 552 10.41 -39.97 -16.27
N ASP A 553 9.34 -40.03 -15.47
CA ASP A 553 8.85 -41.24 -14.77
C ASP A 553 7.34 -41.45 -14.96
N PHE A 554 6.78 -40.97 -16.08
CA PHE A 554 5.34 -40.83 -16.30
C PHE A 554 4.54 -42.12 -16.07
N ALA A 555 5.04 -43.28 -16.51
CA ALA A 555 4.36 -44.56 -16.33
C ALA A 555 4.26 -44.99 -14.85
N SER A 556 5.28 -44.66 -14.04
CA SER A 556 5.34 -44.97 -12.59
C SER A 556 4.48 -43.99 -11.79
N VAL A 557 4.59 -42.69 -12.10
CA VAL A 557 3.85 -41.62 -11.41
C VAL A 557 2.37 -41.66 -11.77
N TYR A 558 2.01 -41.85 -13.05
CA TYR A 558 0.61 -42.00 -13.46
C TYR A 558 -0.02 -43.24 -12.82
N SER A 559 0.69 -44.38 -12.80
CA SER A 559 0.22 -45.57 -12.09
C SER A 559 0.03 -45.29 -10.59
N ARG A 560 0.98 -44.62 -9.91
CA ARG A 560 0.84 -44.21 -8.50
C ARG A 560 -0.33 -43.26 -8.26
N LEU A 561 -0.50 -42.20 -9.06
CA LEU A 561 -1.56 -41.22 -8.89
C LEU A 561 -2.95 -41.79 -9.21
N VAL A 562 -3.06 -42.64 -10.23
CA VAL A 562 -4.31 -43.35 -10.55
C VAL A 562 -4.62 -44.40 -9.49
N LEU A 563 -3.63 -45.15 -9.00
CA LEU A 563 -3.83 -46.12 -7.93
C LEU A 563 -4.17 -45.43 -6.59
N CYS A 564 -3.55 -44.30 -6.24
CA CYS A 564 -3.97 -43.46 -5.10
C CYS A 564 -5.42 -43.01 -5.26
N LYS A 565 -5.80 -42.44 -6.41
CA LYS A 565 -7.18 -42.00 -6.65
C LYS A 565 -8.21 -43.14 -6.67
N THR A 566 -7.84 -44.32 -7.16
CA THR A 566 -8.76 -45.46 -7.40
C THR A 566 -8.88 -46.39 -6.20
N PHE A 567 -7.77 -46.63 -5.48
CA PHE A 567 -7.70 -47.54 -4.33
C PHE A 567 -7.50 -46.80 -3.00
N ARG A 568 -7.56 -45.46 -3.01
CA ARG A 568 -7.26 -44.59 -1.86
C ARG A 568 -5.92 -44.90 -1.20
N LEU A 569 -4.89 -45.32 -1.95
CA LEU A 569 -3.59 -45.73 -1.39
C LEU A 569 -2.79 -44.59 -0.70
N ASP A 570 -3.28 -43.35 -0.79
CA ASP A 570 -2.97 -42.23 0.12
C ASP A 570 -3.25 -42.61 1.61
N GLU A 571 -4.06 -43.65 1.84
CA GLU A 571 -4.38 -44.27 3.13
C GLU A 571 -3.22 -45.10 3.73
N ASP A 572 -2.20 -45.46 2.94
CA ASP A 572 -1.07 -46.30 3.37
C ASP A 572 0.22 -45.53 3.75
N GLY A 573 0.14 -44.20 3.94
CA GLY A 573 1.24 -43.41 4.51
C GLY A 573 2.46 -43.20 3.61
N LYS A 574 2.32 -43.36 2.28
CA LYS A 574 3.38 -43.00 1.31
C LYS A 574 3.33 -41.50 1.00
N VAL A 575 4.31 -40.76 1.52
CA VAL A 575 4.54 -39.33 1.25
C VAL A 575 4.80 -39.12 -0.25
N LEU A 576 3.96 -38.32 -0.93
CA LEU A 576 4.20 -37.88 -2.30
C LEU A 576 5.40 -36.92 -2.32
N THR A 577 6.22 -36.94 -3.38
CA THR A 577 7.27 -35.91 -3.51
C THR A 577 6.65 -34.55 -3.84
N PRO A 578 7.32 -33.42 -3.56
CA PRO A 578 6.81 -32.09 -3.90
C PRO A 578 6.44 -31.93 -5.38
N GLU A 579 7.17 -32.59 -6.28
CA GLU A 579 6.93 -32.60 -7.74
C GLU A 579 5.62 -33.32 -8.09
N GLU A 580 5.41 -34.52 -7.55
CA GLU A 580 4.18 -35.29 -7.77
C GLU A 580 2.96 -34.58 -7.18
N LEU A 581 3.15 -33.94 -6.02
CA LEU A 581 2.12 -33.16 -5.34
C LEU A 581 1.76 -31.89 -6.13
N LEU A 582 2.75 -31.19 -6.68
CA LEU A 582 2.54 -30.04 -7.56
C LEU A 582 1.74 -30.44 -8.81
N TYR A 583 2.15 -31.53 -9.47
CA TYR A 583 1.43 -32.04 -10.63
C TYR A 583 -0.01 -32.42 -10.29
N ARG A 584 -0.24 -33.17 -9.20
CA ARG A 584 -1.59 -33.53 -8.72
C ARG A 584 -2.43 -32.28 -8.46
N ALA A 585 -1.88 -31.28 -7.79
CA ALA A 585 -2.59 -30.04 -7.46
C ALA A 585 -2.97 -29.24 -8.72
N VAL A 586 -2.05 -29.09 -9.67
CA VAL A 586 -2.33 -28.42 -10.96
C VAL A 586 -3.44 -29.14 -11.73
N GLN A 587 -3.41 -30.48 -11.80
CA GLN A 587 -4.46 -31.26 -12.45
C GLN A 587 -5.81 -31.13 -11.72
N SER A 588 -5.80 -31.13 -10.39
CA SER A 588 -7.02 -30.91 -9.57
C SER A 588 -7.65 -29.55 -9.88
N VAL A 589 -6.85 -28.48 -9.85
CA VAL A 589 -7.30 -27.12 -10.15
C VAL A 589 -7.81 -27.04 -11.58
N ASN A 590 -7.11 -27.58 -12.58
CA ASN A 590 -7.59 -27.61 -13.96
C ASN A 590 -8.96 -28.28 -14.07
N VAL A 591 -9.13 -29.47 -13.50
CA VAL A 591 -10.41 -30.19 -13.54
C VAL A 591 -11.55 -29.38 -12.95
N SER A 592 -11.38 -28.78 -11.76
CA SER A 592 -12.47 -28.04 -11.11
C SER A 592 -12.73 -26.68 -11.77
N HIS A 593 -11.67 -25.97 -12.19
CA HIS A 593 -11.76 -24.60 -12.68
C HIS A 593 -12.10 -24.51 -14.17
N ASP A 594 -11.63 -25.45 -15.00
CA ASP A 594 -11.99 -25.49 -16.42
C ASP A 594 -13.46 -25.84 -16.64
N ALA A 595 -14.04 -26.65 -15.76
CA ALA A 595 -15.47 -27.00 -15.78
C ALA A 595 -16.38 -25.76 -15.67
N VAL A 596 -15.88 -24.66 -15.09
CA VAL A 596 -16.61 -23.40 -14.96
C VAL A 596 -15.95 -22.24 -15.72
N HIS A 597 -15.00 -22.53 -16.61
CA HIS A 597 -14.25 -21.55 -17.39
C HIS A 597 -13.60 -20.44 -16.55
N ALA A 598 -13.06 -20.80 -15.37
CA ALA A 598 -12.42 -19.82 -14.49
C ALA A 598 -11.15 -19.22 -15.13
N GLN A 599 -10.86 -17.97 -14.79
CA GLN A 599 -9.67 -17.27 -15.27
C GLN A 599 -8.38 -17.88 -14.67
N MET A 600 -7.26 -17.74 -15.39
CA MET A 600 -5.95 -18.27 -14.92
C MET A 600 -5.48 -17.64 -13.60
N ASP A 601 -5.89 -16.41 -13.30
CA ASP A 601 -5.63 -15.77 -12.01
C ASP A 601 -6.33 -16.50 -10.86
N VAL A 602 -7.55 -16.98 -11.08
CA VAL A 602 -8.31 -17.76 -10.09
C VAL A 602 -7.60 -19.09 -9.87
N LYS A 603 -7.22 -19.78 -10.96
CA LYS A 603 -6.44 -21.02 -10.88
C LYS A 603 -5.14 -20.85 -10.09
N LEU A 604 -4.40 -19.76 -10.33
CA LEU A 604 -3.15 -19.45 -9.63
C LEU A 604 -3.38 -19.25 -8.12
N ARG A 605 -4.41 -18.48 -7.73
CA ARG A 605 -4.77 -18.28 -6.32
C ARG A 605 -5.16 -19.60 -5.64
N SER A 606 -5.96 -20.42 -6.30
CA SER A 606 -6.37 -21.74 -5.79
C SER A 606 -5.17 -22.66 -5.60
N LEU A 607 -4.23 -22.68 -6.55
CA LEU A 607 -2.99 -23.46 -6.40
C LEU A 607 -2.15 -22.97 -5.22
N ILE A 608 -2.00 -21.64 -5.04
CA ILE A 608 -1.27 -21.09 -3.89
C ILE A 608 -1.94 -21.53 -2.57
N CYS A 609 -3.27 -21.50 -2.49
CA CYS A 609 -4.01 -21.97 -1.31
C CYS A 609 -3.74 -23.45 -1.04
N VAL A 610 -3.75 -24.31 -2.07
CA VAL A 610 -3.36 -25.72 -1.93
C VAL A 610 -1.93 -25.84 -1.43
N GLY A 611 -0.97 -25.09 -1.98
CA GLY A 611 0.43 -25.12 -1.54
C GLY A 611 0.64 -24.67 -0.08
N LEU A 612 -0.22 -23.79 0.43
CA LEU A 612 -0.23 -23.37 1.84
C LEU A 612 -0.84 -24.43 2.75
N ASN A 613 -1.98 -25.02 2.36
CA ASN A 613 -2.59 -26.13 3.08
C ASN A 613 -1.60 -27.30 3.23
N GLU A 614 -0.85 -27.58 2.16
CA GLU A 614 0.15 -28.63 2.11
C GLU A 614 1.50 -28.25 2.77
N GLN A 615 1.72 -26.95 3.04
CA GLN A 615 2.98 -26.38 3.55
C GLN A 615 4.20 -26.63 2.65
N VAL A 616 3.98 -26.73 1.34
CA VAL A 616 5.02 -27.03 0.34
C VAL A 616 5.25 -25.90 -0.65
N LEU A 617 4.61 -24.74 -0.49
CA LEU A 617 4.70 -23.64 -1.44
C LEU A 617 6.14 -23.21 -1.75
N HIS A 618 7.02 -23.20 -0.73
CA HIS A 618 8.45 -22.95 -0.87
C HIS A 618 9.20 -24.05 -1.66
N LEU A 619 8.83 -25.32 -1.48
CA LEU A 619 9.36 -26.44 -2.26
C LEU A 619 8.85 -26.43 -3.70
N TRP A 620 7.59 -26.04 -3.93
CA TRP A 620 7.05 -25.87 -5.28
C TRP A 620 7.79 -24.78 -6.05
N LEU A 621 8.18 -23.67 -5.40
CA LEU A 621 9.02 -22.67 -6.04
C LEU A 621 10.37 -23.27 -6.50
N GLU A 622 11.00 -24.10 -5.66
CA GLU A 622 12.24 -24.79 -6.01
C GLU A 622 12.06 -25.75 -7.18
N VAL A 623 10.98 -26.55 -7.19
CA VAL A 623 10.64 -27.44 -8.31
C VAL A 623 10.49 -26.64 -9.61
N LEU A 624 9.73 -25.54 -9.58
CA LEU A 624 9.51 -24.68 -10.73
C LEU A 624 10.82 -24.04 -11.24
N CYS A 625 11.68 -23.56 -10.35
CA CYS A 625 12.97 -22.96 -10.69
C CYS A 625 14.02 -23.99 -11.17
N SER A 626 13.89 -25.25 -10.73
CA SER A 626 14.78 -26.35 -11.12
C SER A 626 14.49 -26.89 -12.52
N SER A 627 13.31 -26.61 -13.08
CA SER A 627 12.92 -26.96 -14.45
C SER A 627 13.59 -26.04 -15.49
N LEU A 628 14.93 -26.06 -15.56
CA LEU A 628 15.74 -25.11 -16.33
C LEU A 628 15.27 -24.94 -17.79
N PRO A 629 15.03 -26.00 -18.59
CA PRO A 629 14.59 -25.82 -19.98
C PRO A 629 13.23 -25.10 -20.09
N THR A 630 12.38 -25.23 -19.07
CA THR A 630 11.06 -24.60 -19.02
C THR A 630 11.19 -23.15 -18.56
N VAL A 631 11.95 -22.90 -17.50
CA VAL A 631 12.23 -21.53 -17.03
C VAL A 631 12.91 -20.72 -18.12
N GLU A 632 13.89 -21.27 -18.83
CA GLU A 632 14.58 -20.58 -19.93
C GLU A 632 13.67 -20.29 -21.12
N LYS A 633 12.69 -21.14 -21.38
CA LYS A 633 11.66 -20.90 -22.40
C LYS A 633 10.79 -19.70 -22.00
N TRP A 634 10.33 -19.65 -20.76
CA TRP A 634 9.31 -18.69 -20.30
C TRP A 634 9.86 -17.39 -19.74
N TYR A 635 11.09 -17.36 -19.24
CA TYR A 635 11.61 -16.23 -18.46
C TYR A 635 12.93 -15.67 -18.98
N GLN A 636 13.08 -14.35 -18.83
CA GLN A 636 14.29 -13.62 -19.13
C GLN A 636 15.41 -13.95 -18.12
N PRO A 637 16.70 -13.82 -18.52
CA PRO A 637 17.86 -14.05 -17.64
C PRO A 637 17.83 -13.32 -16.31
N TRP A 638 17.23 -12.12 -16.28
CA TRP A 638 17.16 -11.27 -15.10
C TRP A 638 15.93 -11.52 -14.23
N SER A 639 15.08 -12.51 -14.55
CA SER A 639 13.95 -12.89 -13.70
C SER A 639 14.43 -13.54 -12.39
N PHE A 640 13.57 -13.53 -11.36
CA PHE A 640 13.84 -14.29 -10.14
C PHE A 640 13.96 -15.79 -10.41
N LEU A 641 13.08 -16.32 -11.27
CA LEU A 641 13.03 -17.75 -11.55
C LEU A 641 14.28 -18.27 -12.26
N ARG A 642 15.01 -17.40 -12.98
CA ARG A 642 16.25 -17.74 -13.68
C ARG A 642 17.52 -17.21 -13.00
N SER A 643 17.40 -16.63 -11.80
CA SER A 643 18.55 -16.11 -11.03
C SER A 643 18.60 -16.74 -9.65
N PRO A 644 19.74 -16.71 -8.93
CA PRO A 644 19.83 -17.21 -7.55
C PRO A 644 18.85 -16.54 -6.56
N GLY A 645 18.21 -15.43 -6.95
CA GLY A 645 17.23 -14.71 -6.13
C GLY A 645 16.00 -15.53 -5.75
N TRP A 646 15.66 -16.61 -6.47
CA TRP A 646 14.56 -17.48 -6.06
C TRP A 646 14.83 -18.19 -4.71
N VAL A 647 16.09 -18.39 -4.33
CA VAL A 647 16.47 -18.97 -3.03
C VAL A 647 16.06 -18.05 -1.89
N GLN A 648 16.22 -16.73 -2.06
CA GLN A 648 15.75 -15.74 -1.10
C GLN A 648 14.23 -15.83 -0.93
N ILE A 649 13.49 -15.88 -2.03
CA ILE A 649 12.03 -16.00 -2.04
C ILE A 649 11.58 -17.31 -1.36
N LYS A 650 12.29 -18.43 -1.61
CA LYS A 650 12.04 -19.72 -0.94
C LYS A 650 12.13 -19.59 0.58
N CYS A 651 13.18 -18.94 1.08
CA CYS A 651 13.37 -18.76 2.52
C CYS A 651 12.26 -17.91 3.15
N GLU A 652 11.81 -16.85 2.47
CA GLU A 652 10.65 -16.05 2.93
C GLU A 652 9.39 -16.93 3.04
N LEU A 653 9.08 -17.69 1.99
CA LEU A 653 7.89 -18.54 1.95
C LEU A 653 7.92 -19.66 3.00
N ARG A 654 9.11 -20.13 3.38
CA ARG A 654 9.29 -21.17 4.41
C ARG A 654 8.68 -20.78 5.76
N VAL A 655 8.63 -19.48 6.08
CA VAL A 655 8.00 -18.99 7.33
C VAL A 655 6.53 -19.42 7.42
N LEU A 656 5.82 -19.45 6.29
CA LEU A 656 4.41 -19.85 6.27
C LEU A 656 4.20 -21.33 6.60
N CYS A 657 5.22 -22.18 6.44
CA CYS A 657 5.13 -23.59 6.80
C CYS A 657 4.97 -23.82 8.30
N CYS A 658 5.22 -22.80 9.13
CA CYS A 658 4.98 -22.87 10.58
C CYS A 658 3.48 -22.86 10.94
N PHE A 659 2.60 -22.44 10.03
CA PHE A 659 1.18 -22.24 10.30
C PHE A 659 0.30 -23.27 9.58
N ALA A 660 -0.78 -23.70 10.22
CA ALA A 660 -1.74 -24.64 9.67
C ALA A 660 -2.87 -23.90 8.92
N PHE A 661 -2.99 -24.15 7.62
CA PHE A 661 -4.01 -23.54 6.78
C PHE A 661 -5.10 -24.57 6.42
N SER A 662 -6.34 -24.10 6.32
CA SER A 662 -7.48 -24.85 5.78
C SER A 662 -8.26 -23.93 4.85
N LEU A 663 -7.70 -23.74 3.65
CA LEU A 663 -8.21 -22.82 2.65
C LEU A 663 -8.95 -23.57 1.55
N SER A 664 -10.17 -23.14 1.22
CA SER A 664 -10.95 -23.74 0.14
C SER A 664 -10.34 -23.48 -1.25
N GLN A 665 -9.97 -24.55 -1.96
CA GLN A 665 -9.51 -24.46 -3.36
C GLN A 665 -10.60 -23.96 -4.31
N ASP A 666 -11.87 -24.11 -3.94
CA ASP A 666 -13.03 -23.80 -4.78
C ASP A 666 -13.73 -22.50 -4.34
N TRP A 667 -13.12 -21.71 -3.44
CA TRP A 667 -13.70 -20.50 -2.84
C TRP A 667 -14.25 -19.49 -3.85
N GLU A 668 -13.51 -19.27 -4.94
CA GLU A 668 -13.86 -18.30 -5.99
C GLU A 668 -14.69 -18.92 -7.12
N LEU A 669 -15.05 -20.21 -7.02
CA LEU A 669 -15.90 -20.88 -7.99
C LEU A 669 -17.38 -20.65 -7.66
N PRO A 670 -18.27 -20.62 -8.66
CA PRO A 670 -19.70 -20.57 -8.41
C PRO A 670 -20.13 -21.73 -7.51
N ALA A 671 -20.99 -21.47 -6.52
CA ALA A 671 -21.57 -22.51 -5.69
C ALA A 671 -22.16 -23.60 -6.59
N LYS A 672 -21.78 -24.87 -6.36
CA LYS A 672 -22.39 -25.99 -7.07
C LYS A 672 -23.90 -25.89 -6.87
N ARG A 673 -24.64 -25.58 -7.93
CA ARG A 673 -26.07 -25.92 -7.93
C ARG A 673 -26.09 -27.41 -7.67
N GLU A 674 -26.63 -27.84 -6.54
CA GLU A 674 -27.01 -29.23 -6.38
C GLU A 674 -27.91 -29.55 -7.57
N ALA A 675 -27.33 -30.20 -8.58
CA ALA A 675 -28.13 -30.97 -9.47
C ALA A 675 -28.77 -32.00 -8.55
N GLN A 676 -30.04 -31.81 -8.23
CA GLN A 676 -30.94 -32.94 -8.02
C GLN A 676 -30.82 -33.78 -9.29
N GLN A 677 -29.77 -34.59 -9.39
CA GLN A 677 -29.75 -35.69 -10.31
C GLN A 677 -30.80 -36.64 -9.73
N PRO A 678 -31.93 -36.87 -10.42
CA PRO A 678 -32.75 -38.01 -10.05
C PRO A 678 -31.81 -39.22 -10.13
N LEU A 679 -31.76 -40.00 -9.05
CA LEU A 679 -31.07 -41.29 -9.00
C LEU A 679 -31.27 -41.98 -10.34
N LYS A 680 -30.17 -42.23 -11.08
CA LYS A 680 -30.21 -42.95 -12.36
C LYS A 680 -31.09 -44.18 -12.17
N GLU A 681 -32.08 -44.37 -13.05
CA GLU A 681 -33.07 -45.46 -13.00
C GLU A 681 -32.41 -46.84 -12.75
N GLY A 682 -31.17 -47.05 -13.20
CA GLY A 682 -30.41 -48.28 -12.95
C GLY A 682 -30.06 -48.58 -11.48
N VAL A 683 -29.99 -47.58 -10.58
CA VAL A 683 -29.73 -47.81 -9.15
C VAL A 683 -31.04 -48.13 -8.40
N ARG A 684 -32.16 -47.59 -8.88
CA ARG A 684 -33.51 -47.93 -8.36
C ARG A 684 -33.88 -49.37 -8.70
N ASP A 685 -33.57 -49.83 -9.91
CA ASP A 685 -33.78 -51.22 -10.32
C ASP A 685 -32.85 -52.21 -9.57
N MET A 686 -31.65 -51.79 -9.18
CA MET A 686 -30.72 -52.65 -8.42
C MET A 686 -31.16 -52.83 -6.96
N LEU A 687 -31.76 -51.79 -6.37
CA LEU A 687 -32.26 -51.81 -4.99
C LEU A 687 -33.61 -52.52 -4.85
N VAL A 688 -34.41 -52.62 -5.93
CA VAL A 688 -35.66 -53.41 -5.95
C VAL A 688 -35.40 -54.91 -6.17
N LYS A 689 -34.29 -55.29 -6.83
CA LYS A 689 -33.98 -56.70 -7.17
C LYS A 689 -33.36 -57.53 -6.03
N HIS A 690 -32.87 -56.91 -4.96
CA HIS A 690 -32.09 -57.58 -3.91
C HIS A 690 -32.73 -57.59 -2.50
N HIS A 691 -34.04 -57.33 -2.38
CA HIS A 691 -34.85 -57.63 -1.18
C HIS A 691 -34.20 -57.31 0.19
N LEU A 692 -33.69 -56.10 0.39
CA LEU A 692 -33.27 -55.63 1.71
C LEU A 692 -34.22 -54.54 2.18
N PHE A 693 -34.99 -54.89 3.23
CA PHE A 693 -36.06 -54.17 3.93
C PHE A 693 -37.49 -54.40 3.43
N SER A 694 -38.11 -55.47 3.97
CA SER A 694 -39.54 -55.53 4.29
C SER A 694 -39.80 -54.67 5.53
N TRP A 695 -40.58 -53.61 5.40
CA TRP A 695 -41.42 -53.12 6.50
C TRP A 695 -42.74 -52.67 5.89
N ASP A 696 -43.78 -53.40 6.26
CA ASP A 696 -45.16 -53.13 5.91
C ASP A 696 -45.57 -51.72 6.35
N VAL A 697 -46.21 -51.02 5.42
CA VAL A 697 -47.03 -49.86 5.69
C VAL A 697 -48.43 -50.38 5.92
N ASP A 698 -48.94 -50.25 7.14
CA ASP A 698 -50.38 -50.23 7.43
C ASP A 698 -50.63 -49.21 8.57
N GLY A 699 -51.39 -48.16 8.26
CA GLY A 699 -51.90 -47.17 9.22
C GLY A 699 -51.64 -45.72 8.84
#